data_AF-A0A959UEF9-F1
#
_entry.id   AF-A0A959UEF9-F1
#
_cell.length_a   1.000
_cell.length_b   1.000
_cell.length_c   1.000
_cell.angle_alpha   90.00
_cell.angle_beta   90.00
_cell.angle_gamma   90.00
#
_symmetry.space_group_name_H-M   'P 1'
#
loop_
_entity.id
_entity.type
_entity.pdbx_description
1 polymer ?
#
loop_
_entity_poly.entity_id
_entity_poly.type
_entity_poly.pdbx_seq_one_letter_code
_entity_poly.pdbx_strand_id
1 'polypeptide(L)'
;MLNRLFFTVCFLFSSLLLCSQGFSDNFSDGDFINNPTWVGETSKFQVNSAKQLQLNDASKSSPAYLATTSTAISNATWEFYVHLDFAPSTSNYGQVYLVSDKADLTGSLTGYFVKIGGVSGTVDDVSLYRQNGTTSTLLIDGLDGTAGNDPVDLKIKVTRDSLGKWELFTDLTATGNSYTSEGVSTDNSISQSSFFGVLCTYTSTRFDKFWFDDFNVIGLVYQDTLAPKLLAVNVVNNNTIELDFNENIDTTSAKLISNYTVNKGIGNPASISFLADSSMLQMTFINSFLNGEEYEIEVQNIKDRSGNSMLKDTMEFLYFIPQAAVYRDIVINEIMADPSPQVGLPDAEFIEIYNASNKVFDLNNWTFSDRSTSLKLGTYLLKPGDYLILCSQSSEMAFVTYGKTLALTSFPSLGNSDDDLLLKDDNGNLIDQVFYNDTWYNNSVKKDGGYTLEQINPLKPCTGQNNFRASLDPSGGTPGTQNSVYNTTPDITPPRLIEVQVLSETTLILMFDETLDEASIDTASYLFSNGDTIVSRSGIKPELSNISLVLSSKLDSGQIVYVSVTGLADCSGNLIGNNSTRFALSELAEAGDIVINEVLFNPKTGGSDFVEYYNRSEKIISLKDWQLANYAYDSISNKTSLFKEPFLLYPKEYVVLTKSKNYVVGAYPNAKADRIVEVSSMPSYNDDEGQVYFLDNNNRVIDFFNYTDDMHFPLLSNKEGVTLERVDPNRGTNEQGNFQSASEREGFGTPGYLNSQSFTNTSFDGDFTVDPELFSPDNDGYHDVVNFNYQFNAPGFVANVSIFDRQGRLIKELIKNELLGSKGTFTWDGIKDDGTKANIGIYIIFFEVFNISGDQEIYKKSCVLAGKI
;
A
#
# COMPACT_ATOMS: atom_id res chain seq x y z
N MET A 1 -54.08 21.07 -60.16
CA MET A 1 -54.81 21.80 -59.10
C MET A 1 -53.82 22.78 -58.50
N LEU A 2 -53.68 23.98 -59.07
CA LEU A 2 -54.48 25.17 -58.80
C LEU A 2 -54.42 25.62 -57.32
N ASN A 3 -53.69 26.72 -57.14
CA ASN A 3 -54.11 27.93 -56.44
C ASN A 3 -54.08 28.04 -54.90
N ARG A 4 -53.37 29.13 -54.50
CA ARG A 4 -53.56 30.03 -53.34
C ARG A 4 -52.79 29.69 -52.05
N LEU A 5 -51.72 30.45 -51.78
CA LEU A 5 -51.81 31.70 -51.03
C LEU A 5 -50.56 32.57 -51.27
N PHE A 6 -50.74 33.62 -52.07
CA PHE A 6 -49.86 34.77 -52.17
C PHE A 6 -50.42 35.79 -51.16
N PHE A 7 -49.74 36.04 -50.03
CA PHE A 7 -50.06 37.18 -49.17
C PHE A 7 -48.77 37.68 -48.48
N THR A 8 -48.34 38.85 -48.93
CA THR A 8 -47.54 39.86 -48.20
C THR A 8 -46.11 39.50 -47.80
N VAL A 9 -45.21 39.52 -48.79
CA VAL A 9 -43.78 39.86 -48.59
C VAL A 9 -43.60 41.30 -49.08
N CYS A 10 -43.92 42.28 -48.22
CA CYS A 10 -43.54 43.68 -48.35
C CYS A 10 -43.85 44.39 -47.02
N PHE A 11 -42.87 45.12 -46.49
CA PHE A 11 -42.84 45.83 -45.20
C PHE A 11 -42.50 44.98 -43.96
N LEU A 12 -41.19 44.77 -43.75
CA LEU A 12 -40.51 44.98 -42.45
C LEU A 12 -38.97 44.88 -42.63
N PHE A 13 -38.43 45.49 -43.68
CA PHE A 13 -37.11 46.14 -43.54
C PHE A 13 -37.39 47.52 -42.95
N SER A 14 -37.81 47.56 -41.69
CA SER A 14 -37.44 48.71 -40.87
C SER A 14 -35.94 48.53 -40.68
N SER A 15 -35.15 49.12 -41.57
CA SER A 15 -33.90 49.71 -41.13
C SER A 15 -34.24 50.39 -39.81
N LEU A 16 -33.71 49.85 -38.70
CA LEU A 16 -33.59 50.60 -37.47
C LEU A 16 -32.89 51.87 -37.91
N LEU A 17 -33.70 52.91 -38.15
CA LEU A 17 -33.25 54.27 -38.05
C LEU A 17 -32.73 54.30 -36.61
N LEU A 18 -31.42 54.11 -36.46
CA LEU A 18 -30.71 54.50 -35.27
C LEU A 18 -30.98 56.00 -35.18
N CYS A 19 -32.11 56.35 -34.55
CA CYS A 19 -32.39 57.73 -34.20
C CYS A 19 -31.21 58.15 -33.35
N SER A 20 -30.43 59.10 -33.85
CA SER A 20 -29.44 59.80 -33.04
C SER A 20 -30.17 60.27 -31.78
N GLN A 21 -29.76 59.74 -30.63
CA GLN A 21 -30.28 60.17 -29.35
C GLN A 21 -29.44 61.37 -28.97
N GLY A 22 -29.96 62.55 -29.27
CA GLY A 22 -29.26 63.81 -29.23
C GLY A 22 -30.27 64.95 -29.17
N PHE A 23 -29.81 66.14 -28.84
CA PHE A 23 -30.64 67.33 -28.82
C PHE A 23 -29.86 68.50 -29.40
N SER A 24 -30.57 69.48 -29.92
CA SER A 24 -30.00 70.76 -30.30
C SER A 24 -30.79 71.88 -29.64
N ASP A 25 -30.10 72.88 -29.11
CA ASP A 25 -30.72 74.06 -28.53
C ASP A 25 -29.88 75.31 -28.83
N ASN A 26 -30.45 76.24 -29.58
CA ASN A 26 -29.87 77.54 -29.89
C ASN A 26 -30.73 78.69 -29.35
N PHE A 27 -31.67 78.37 -28.45
CA PHE A 27 -32.58 79.29 -27.75
C PHE A 27 -33.33 80.30 -28.66
N SER A 28 -33.47 79.98 -29.95
CA SER A 28 -34.07 80.87 -30.96
C SER A 28 -35.57 81.11 -30.71
N ASP A 29 -36.23 80.16 -30.05
CA ASP A 29 -37.60 80.28 -29.55
C ASP A 29 -37.72 81.26 -28.36
N GLY A 30 -36.62 81.61 -27.71
CA GLY A 30 -36.56 82.58 -26.62
C GLY A 30 -36.79 82.00 -25.24
N ASP A 31 -36.77 80.68 -25.07
CA ASP A 31 -36.89 80.03 -23.76
C ASP A 31 -35.92 78.84 -23.63
N PHE A 32 -35.77 78.30 -22.42
CA PHE A 32 -35.00 77.08 -22.15
C PHE A 32 -35.88 76.03 -21.42
N ILE A 33 -37.20 76.22 -21.46
CA ILE A 33 -38.16 75.37 -20.76
C ILE A 33 -38.87 74.42 -21.73
N ASN A 34 -38.84 74.71 -23.04
CA ASN A 34 -39.41 73.90 -24.09
C ASN A 34 -38.34 73.55 -25.14
N ASN A 35 -38.34 72.29 -25.59
CA ASN A 35 -37.61 71.81 -26.78
C ASN A 35 -36.11 72.20 -26.88
N PRO A 36 -35.24 71.70 -25.98
CA PRO A 36 -35.49 70.79 -24.87
C PRO A 36 -35.85 71.50 -23.55
N THR A 37 -36.41 70.75 -22.60
CA THR A 37 -36.64 71.28 -21.25
C THR A 37 -35.35 71.21 -20.43
N TRP A 38 -34.89 72.36 -19.94
CA TRP A 38 -33.81 72.44 -18.97
C TRP A 38 -34.38 72.52 -17.54
N VAL A 39 -33.75 71.79 -16.62
CA VAL A 39 -34.09 71.70 -15.19
C VAL A 39 -32.90 72.11 -14.33
N GLY A 40 -33.12 72.47 -13.07
CA GLY A 40 -32.08 72.94 -12.15
C GLY A 40 -32.43 74.30 -11.57
N GLU A 41 -31.45 75.20 -11.47
CA GLU A 41 -31.61 76.55 -10.90
C GLU A 41 -32.18 77.54 -11.94
N THR A 42 -33.35 77.22 -12.51
CA THR A 42 -33.95 77.97 -13.64
C THR A 42 -34.17 79.46 -13.36
N SER A 43 -34.36 79.85 -12.10
CA SER A 43 -34.50 81.25 -11.69
C SER A 43 -33.22 82.08 -11.81
N LYS A 44 -32.07 81.43 -11.97
CA LYS A 44 -30.75 82.05 -12.12
C LYS A 44 -30.31 82.20 -13.58
N PHE A 45 -31.14 81.81 -14.54
CA PHE A 45 -30.82 81.88 -15.97
C PHE A 45 -31.92 82.60 -16.74
N GLN A 46 -31.55 83.18 -17.87
CA GLN A 46 -32.46 83.81 -18.83
C GLN A 46 -32.02 83.50 -20.26
N VAL A 47 -32.94 83.54 -21.22
CA VAL A 47 -32.58 83.73 -22.62
C VAL A 47 -32.53 85.23 -22.89
N ASN A 48 -31.35 85.73 -23.26
CA ASN A 48 -31.12 87.16 -23.43
C ASN A 48 -31.72 87.72 -24.75
N SER A 49 -31.60 89.03 -24.98
CA SER A 49 -32.14 89.66 -26.21
C SER A 49 -31.46 89.19 -27.50
N ALA A 50 -30.25 88.65 -27.42
CA ALA A 50 -29.50 88.04 -28.52
C ALA A 50 -29.85 86.55 -28.72
N LYS A 51 -30.82 86.02 -27.97
CA LYS A 51 -31.25 84.62 -28.01
C LYS A 51 -30.19 83.62 -27.54
N GLN A 52 -29.44 83.98 -26.51
CA GLN A 52 -28.44 83.09 -25.90
C GLN A 52 -28.83 82.77 -24.45
N LEU A 53 -28.52 81.57 -23.97
CA LEU A 53 -28.65 81.23 -22.56
C LEU A 53 -27.61 82.03 -21.77
N GLN A 54 -28.06 82.82 -20.82
CA GLN A 54 -27.21 83.67 -20.00
C GLN A 54 -27.50 83.41 -18.52
N LEU A 55 -26.44 83.30 -17.72
CA LEU A 55 -26.55 83.41 -16.27
C LEU A 55 -27.08 84.80 -15.91
N ASN A 56 -28.08 84.88 -15.04
CA ASN A 56 -28.60 86.13 -14.49
C ASN A 56 -29.07 85.89 -13.05
N ASP A 57 -28.14 85.65 -12.15
CA ASP A 57 -28.45 85.32 -10.76
C ASP A 57 -28.61 86.57 -9.88
N ALA A 58 -29.86 87.04 -9.75
CA ALA A 58 -30.18 88.18 -8.87
C ALA A 58 -29.79 87.94 -7.40
N SER A 59 -29.70 86.69 -6.95
CA SER A 59 -29.31 86.33 -5.58
C SER A 59 -27.78 86.36 -5.37
N LYS A 60 -27.00 86.35 -6.46
CA LYS A 60 -25.53 86.36 -6.47
C LYS A 60 -24.91 85.23 -5.63
N SER A 61 -25.56 84.06 -5.63
CA SER A 61 -25.19 82.87 -4.87
C SER A 61 -24.71 81.76 -5.79
N SER A 62 -23.39 81.61 -5.90
CA SER A 62 -22.72 80.54 -6.65
C SER A 62 -22.75 79.19 -5.90
N PRO A 63 -22.78 78.04 -6.61
CA PRO A 63 -22.85 77.92 -8.07
C PRO A 63 -24.29 78.00 -8.61
N ALA A 64 -24.42 78.03 -9.94
CA ALA A 64 -25.69 77.88 -10.66
C ALA A 64 -25.55 76.84 -11.76
N TYR A 65 -26.58 76.02 -11.97
CA TYR A 65 -26.56 74.98 -13.00
C TYR A 65 -27.91 74.81 -13.70
N LEU A 66 -27.84 74.31 -14.93
CA LEU A 66 -28.97 73.79 -15.68
C LEU A 66 -28.58 72.47 -16.34
N ALA A 67 -29.51 71.53 -16.41
CA ALA A 67 -29.33 70.25 -17.08
C ALA A 67 -30.54 69.91 -17.94
N THR A 68 -30.32 69.16 -19.02
CA THR A 68 -31.37 68.58 -19.85
C THR A 68 -31.08 67.10 -20.08
N THR A 69 -32.10 66.32 -20.43
CA THR A 69 -31.97 64.88 -20.63
C THR A 69 -31.11 64.57 -21.86
N SER A 70 -30.08 63.76 -21.70
CA SER A 70 -29.23 63.28 -22.80
C SER A 70 -28.65 61.91 -22.49
N THR A 71 -28.91 60.95 -23.38
CA THR A 71 -28.39 59.58 -23.31
C THR A 71 -27.26 59.31 -24.31
N ALA A 72 -26.84 60.35 -25.05
CA ALA A 72 -25.74 60.27 -26.01
C ALA A 72 -24.42 59.97 -25.29
N ILE A 73 -23.74 58.89 -25.67
CA ILE A 73 -22.40 58.60 -25.13
C ILE A 73 -21.52 57.75 -26.04
N SER A 74 -22.08 56.97 -26.96
CA SER A 74 -21.34 56.14 -27.92
C SER A 74 -21.36 56.79 -29.30
N ASN A 75 -20.21 56.83 -30.00
CA ASN A 75 -20.06 57.54 -31.28
C ASN A 75 -20.66 58.95 -31.21
N ALA A 76 -20.33 59.68 -30.14
CA ALA A 76 -20.99 60.91 -29.74
C ALA A 76 -20.15 62.14 -30.09
N THR A 77 -20.83 63.25 -30.37
CA THR A 77 -20.27 64.58 -30.57
C THR A 77 -21.09 65.58 -29.77
N TRP A 78 -20.41 66.42 -29.00
CA TRP A 78 -20.99 67.55 -28.27
C TRP A 78 -20.35 68.83 -28.79
N GLU A 79 -21.15 69.76 -29.29
CA GLU A 79 -20.69 71.05 -29.77
C GLU A 79 -21.51 72.16 -29.12
N PHE A 80 -20.85 73.23 -28.67
CA PHE A 80 -21.51 74.34 -27.99
C PHE A 80 -20.66 75.61 -28.04
N TYR A 81 -21.32 76.76 -27.93
CA TYR A 81 -20.71 78.07 -27.80
C TYR A 81 -20.57 78.45 -26.32
N VAL A 82 -19.46 79.09 -25.96
CA VAL A 82 -19.20 79.64 -24.63
C VAL A 82 -18.67 81.06 -24.77
N HIS A 83 -19.28 81.99 -24.04
CA HIS A 83 -18.74 83.32 -23.83
C HIS A 83 -18.70 83.66 -22.34
N LEU A 84 -17.54 84.09 -21.86
CA LEU A 84 -17.33 84.58 -20.50
C LEU A 84 -16.81 86.02 -20.61
N ASP A 85 -17.59 87.00 -20.16
CA ASP A 85 -17.20 88.43 -20.19
C ASP A 85 -16.28 88.79 -19.01
N PHE A 86 -15.23 87.98 -18.87
CA PHE A 86 -14.13 88.06 -17.93
C PHE A 86 -13.06 87.01 -18.28
N ALA A 87 -11.80 87.26 -17.92
CA ALA A 87 -10.79 86.20 -17.83
C ALA A 87 -11.07 85.28 -16.62
N PRO A 88 -11.18 83.95 -16.80
CA PRO A 88 -11.43 82.96 -15.74
C PRO A 88 -10.41 82.99 -14.58
N SER A 89 -10.79 82.37 -13.46
CA SER A 89 -9.93 82.17 -12.30
C SER A 89 -10.38 80.99 -11.46
N THR A 90 -9.61 80.61 -10.44
CA THR A 90 -9.99 79.56 -9.46
C THR A 90 -11.38 79.74 -8.81
N SER A 91 -11.95 80.94 -8.83
CA SER A 91 -13.29 81.23 -8.30
C SER A 91 -14.32 81.67 -9.34
N ASN A 92 -13.95 81.76 -10.63
CA ASN A 92 -14.85 82.11 -11.73
C ASN A 92 -14.52 81.26 -12.97
N TYR A 93 -15.33 80.24 -13.24
CA TYR A 93 -15.12 79.34 -14.38
C TYR A 93 -16.43 78.62 -14.75
N GLY A 94 -16.49 78.15 -16.00
CA GLY A 94 -17.62 77.37 -16.52
C GLY A 94 -17.28 75.88 -16.59
N GLN A 95 -18.28 75.04 -16.38
CA GLN A 95 -18.23 73.60 -16.66
C GLN A 95 -19.42 73.22 -17.54
N VAL A 96 -19.17 72.40 -18.56
CA VAL A 96 -20.21 71.83 -19.41
C VAL A 96 -20.13 70.30 -19.31
N TYR A 97 -21.08 69.70 -18.60
CA TYR A 97 -21.22 68.26 -18.46
C TYR A 97 -21.78 67.65 -19.74
N LEU A 98 -20.93 66.88 -20.42
CA LEU A 98 -21.26 66.14 -21.64
C LEU A 98 -22.12 64.92 -21.32
N VAL A 99 -21.80 64.29 -20.18
CA VAL A 99 -22.38 63.06 -19.65
C VAL A 99 -22.56 63.25 -18.15
N SER A 100 -23.73 62.93 -17.63
CA SER A 100 -24.02 62.87 -16.20
C SER A 100 -25.11 61.84 -15.90
N ASP A 101 -24.97 61.09 -14.81
CA ASP A 101 -26.01 60.22 -14.26
C ASP A 101 -27.10 60.99 -13.49
N LYS A 102 -26.86 62.27 -13.17
CA LYS A 102 -27.76 63.13 -12.39
C LYS A 102 -28.00 64.49 -13.02
N ALA A 103 -29.20 65.03 -12.80
CA ALA A 103 -29.52 66.41 -13.20
C ALA A 103 -28.81 67.46 -12.33
N ASP A 104 -28.62 67.19 -11.04
CA ASP A 104 -27.88 68.06 -10.13
C ASP A 104 -26.36 67.92 -10.35
N LEU A 105 -25.76 68.99 -10.87
CA LEU A 105 -24.35 69.03 -11.27
C LEU A 105 -23.42 69.51 -10.14
N THR A 106 -23.97 69.88 -8.97
CA THR A 106 -23.20 70.50 -7.88
C THR A 106 -22.63 69.50 -6.87
N GLY A 107 -23.14 68.27 -6.90
CA GLY A 107 -22.86 67.25 -5.89
C GLY A 107 -22.09 66.03 -6.41
N SER A 108 -22.30 64.91 -5.71
CA SER A 108 -21.73 63.61 -6.08
C SER A 108 -22.47 63.02 -7.28
N LEU A 109 -21.76 62.81 -8.39
CA LEU A 109 -22.30 62.27 -9.64
C LEU A 109 -21.23 61.47 -10.40
N THR A 110 -21.63 60.79 -11.45
CA THR A 110 -20.76 60.09 -12.40
C THR A 110 -20.92 60.73 -13.77
N GLY A 111 -19.86 61.32 -14.31
CA GLY A 111 -19.96 62.06 -15.57
C GLY A 111 -18.64 62.45 -16.22
N TYR A 112 -18.74 63.06 -17.41
CA TYR A 112 -17.62 63.74 -18.07
C TYR A 112 -18.01 65.20 -18.32
N PHE A 113 -17.09 66.12 -18.08
CA PHE A 113 -17.32 67.54 -18.32
C PHE A 113 -16.12 68.24 -18.91
N VAL A 114 -16.38 69.26 -19.71
CA VAL A 114 -15.38 70.24 -20.15
C VAL A 114 -15.34 71.36 -19.12
N LYS A 115 -14.14 71.71 -18.65
CA LYS A 115 -13.90 72.86 -17.78
C LYS A 115 -13.28 73.99 -18.63
N ILE A 116 -13.83 75.19 -18.51
CA ILE A 116 -13.35 76.39 -19.21
C ILE A 116 -12.67 77.29 -18.17
N GLY A 117 -11.34 77.24 -18.15
CA GLY A 117 -10.48 77.91 -17.16
C GLY A 117 -10.55 77.28 -15.76
N GLY A 118 -10.32 78.11 -14.75
CA GLY A 118 -10.39 77.69 -13.34
C GLY A 118 -9.03 77.49 -12.67
N VAL A 119 -7.98 78.01 -13.29
CA VAL A 119 -6.64 78.16 -12.70
C VAL A 119 -6.44 79.65 -12.40
N SER A 120 -5.66 80.39 -13.20
CA SER A 120 -5.63 81.86 -13.21
C SER A 120 -4.59 82.36 -14.22
N GLY A 121 -4.94 83.35 -15.04
CA GLY A 121 -3.99 84.12 -15.84
C GLY A 121 -3.75 83.52 -17.23
N THR A 122 -2.53 83.66 -17.77
CA THR A 122 -2.20 83.24 -19.15
C THR A 122 -2.16 81.72 -19.37
N VAL A 123 -2.46 80.94 -18.33
CA VAL A 123 -2.49 79.47 -18.37
C VAL A 123 -3.91 78.91 -18.33
N ASP A 124 -4.96 79.75 -18.23
CA ASP A 124 -6.33 79.25 -18.32
C ASP A 124 -6.58 78.61 -19.69
N ASP A 125 -7.01 77.34 -19.67
CA ASP A 125 -7.21 76.47 -20.83
C ASP A 125 -8.67 75.98 -20.94
N VAL A 126 -8.92 75.08 -21.90
CA VAL A 126 -10.14 74.27 -21.97
C VAL A 126 -9.75 72.81 -21.81
N SER A 127 -10.26 72.15 -20.78
CA SER A 127 -9.81 70.79 -20.40
C SER A 127 -10.98 69.82 -20.21
N LEU A 128 -10.76 68.54 -20.52
CA LEU A 128 -11.75 67.47 -20.35
C LEU A 128 -11.47 66.68 -19.06
N TYR A 129 -12.52 66.49 -18.25
CA TYR A 129 -12.45 65.75 -16.99
C TYR A 129 -13.47 64.62 -16.94
N ARG A 130 -13.13 63.57 -16.19
CA ARG A 130 -14.05 62.54 -15.69
C ARG A 130 -14.34 62.77 -14.21
N GLN A 131 -15.58 62.65 -13.79
CA GLN A 131 -16.00 62.71 -12.39
C GLN A 131 -16.56 61.37 -11.92
N ASN A 132 -16.07 60.88 -10.78
CA ASN A 132 -16.64 59.75 -10.05
C ASN A 132 -16.92 60.18 -8.60
N GLY A 133 -18.19 60.28 -8.25
CA GLY A 133 -18.62 60.87 -6.99
C GLY A 133 -18.28 62.37 -6.95
N THR A 134 -17.41 62.79 -6.03
CA THR A 134 -16.93 64.18 -5.93
C THR A 134 -15.51 64.37 -6.46
N THR A 135 -14.85 63.28 -6.90
CA THR A 135 -13.48 63.31 -7.41
C THR A 135 -13.48 63.53 -8.92
N SER A 136 -12.72 64.53 -9.38
CA SER A 136 -12.47 64.78 -10.80
C SER A 136 -11.08 64.31 -11.22
N THR A 137 -10.97 63.65 -12.36
CA THR A 137 -9.73 63.18 -13.00
C THR A 137 -9.57 63.91 -14.33
N LEU A 138 -8.46 64.62 -14.54
CA LEU A 138 -8.12 65.25 -15.82
C LEU A 138 -7.83 64.18 -16.87
N LEU A 139 -8.49 64.27 -18.03
CA LEU A 139 -8.30 63.36 -19.16
C LEU A 139 -7.54 63.99 -20.32
N ILE A 140 -7.86 65.25 -20.63
CA ILE A 140 -7.20 66.06 -21.66
C ILE A 140 -6.92 67.41 -21.03
N ASP A 141 -5.63 67.74 -20.96
CA ASP A 141 -5.11 69.05 -20.55
C ASP A 141 -4.98 69.91 -21.81
N GLY A 142 -5.77 70.99 -21.89
CA GLY A 142 -5.79 71.86 -23.07
C GLY A 142 -4.53 72.71 -23.21
N LEU A 143 -4.43 73.44 -24.32
CA LEU A 143 -3.32 74.37 -24.52
C LEU A 143 -3.46 75.58 -23.59
N ASP A 144 -2.42 75.86 -22.80
CA ASP A 144 -2.31 77.05 -21.94
C ASP A 144 -2.69 78.34 -22.70
N GLY A 145 -3.61 79.10 -22.14
CA GLY A 145 -4.02 80.41 -22.65
C GLY A 145 -5.21 80.37 -23.62
N THR A 146 -5.71 79.19 -23.98
CA THR A 146 -6.92 79.02 -24.81
C THR A 146 -8.14 79.71 -24.22
N ALA A 147 -8.27 79.74 -22.89
CA ALA A 147 -9.31 80.47 -22.16
C ALA A 147 -8.73 81.63 -21.33
N GLY A 148 -7.55 82.15 -21.67
CA GLY A 148 -6.85 83.19 -20.89
C GLY A 148 -7.20 84.65 -21.27
N ASN A 149 -8.08 84.86 -22.26
CA ASN A 149 -8.47 86.19 -22.74
C ASN A 149 -9.65 86.78 -21.94
N ASP A 150 -9.80 88.12 -22.00
CA ASP A 150 -10.97 88.85 -21.50
C ASP A 150 -11.58 89.67 -22.65
N PRO A 151 -12.74 89.28 -23.20
CA PRO A 151 -13.55 88.12 -22.82
C PRO A 151 -13.01 86.78 -23.38
N VAL A 152 -13.47 85.66 -22.82
CA VAL A 152 -13.36 84.33 -23.45
C VAL A 152 -14.51 84.17 -24.43
N ASP A 153 -14.22 83.79 -25.66
CA ASP A 153 -15.23 83.65 -26.73
C ASP A 153 -14.85 82.46 -27.62
N LEU A 154 -15.52 81.32 -27.45
CA LEU A 154 -15.09 80.03 -27.98
C LEU A 154 -16.26 79.21 -28.53
N LYS A 155 -16.00 78.48 -29.61
CA LYS A 155 -16.79 77.29 -29.95
C LYS A 155 -16.02 76.05 -29.50
N ILE A 156 -16.66 75.18 -28.74
CA ILE A 156 -16.04 73.95 -28.22
C ILE A 156 -16.73 72.75 -28.88
N LYS A 157 -15.94 71.75 -29.25
CA LYS A 157 -16.42 70.47 -29.75
C LYS A 157 -15.69 69.33 -29.06
N VAL A 158 -16.42 68.31 -28.63
CA VAL A 158 -15.85 67.07 -28.08
C VAL A 158 -16.40 65.90 -28.86
N THR A 159 -15.53 64.95 -29.23
CA THR A 159 -15.94 63.71 -29.89
C THR A 159 -15.55 62.50 -29.05
N ARG A 160 -16.34 61.44 -29.11
CA ARG A 160 -16.04 60.14 -28.51
C ARG A 160 -16.46 59.00 -29.42
N ASP A 161 -15.53 58.11 -29.78
CA ASP A 161 -15.84 56.93 -30.60
C ASP A 161 -16.33 55.71 -29.77
N SER A 162 -16.70 54.62 -30.46
CA SER A 162 -17.16 53.37 -29.83
C SER A 162 -16.09 52.64 -29.01
N LEU A 163 -14.82 53.00 -29.16
CA LEU A 163 -13.71 52.45 -28.37
C LEU A 163 -13.38 53.33 -27.16
N GLY A 164 -14.12 54.42 -26.94
CA GLY A 164 -13.90 55.35 -25.85
C GLY A 164 -12.75 56.32 -26.07
N LYS A 165 -12.32 56.52 -27.33
CA LYS A 165 -11.35 57.56 -27.66
C LYS A 165 -12.04 58.92 -27.65
N TRP A 166 -11.57 59.82 -26.79
CA TRP A 166 -12.03 61.19 -26.65
C TRP A 166 -11.10 62.16 -27.35
N GLU A 167 -11.65 63.18 -28.00
CA GLU A 167 -10.89 64.29 -28.58
C GLU A 167 -11.62 65.61 -28.33
N LEU A 168 -10.91 66.57 -27.76
CA LEU A 168 -11.41 67.91 -27.41
C LEU A 168 -10.88 68.92 -28.43
N PHE A 169 -11.74 69.79 -28.91
CA PHE A 169 -11.43 70.83 -29.87
C PHE A 169 -11.96 72.19 -29.42
N THR A 170 -11.23 73.26 -29.76
CA THR A 170 -11.70 74.64 -29.64
C THR A 170 -11.59 75.37 -30.99
N ASP A 171 -12.44 76.37 -31.20
CA ASP A 171 -12.33 77.33 -32.28
C ASP A 171 -12.32 78.74 -31.66
N LEU A 172 -11.13 79.35 -31.65
CA LEU A 172 -10.88 80.69 -31.11
C LEU A 172 -11.54 81.82 -31.92
N THR A 173 -12.05 81.53 -33.12
CA THR A 173 -12.82 82.51 -33.91
C THR A 173 -14.30 82.54 -33.54
N ALA A 174 -14.75 81.58 -32.71
CA ALA A 174 -16.14 81.35 -32.33
C ALA A 174 -17.11 81.12 -33.51
N THR A 175 -16.60 80.86 -34.72
CA THR A 175 -17.45 80.67 -35.91
C THR A 175 -17.95 79.23 -36.10
N GLY A 176 -17.33 78.26 -35.43
CA GLY A 176 -17.61 76.82 -35.62
C GLY A 176 -17.03 76.24 -36.90
N ASN A 177 -16.10 76.94 -37.57
CA ASN A 177 -15.52 76.52 -38.85
C ASN A 177 -14.02 76.23 -38.78
N SER A 178 -13.34 76.60 -37.68
CA SER A 178 -11.86 76.54 -37.56
C SER A 178 -11.39 75.84 -36.29
N TYR A 179 -11.86 74.60 -36.07
CA TYR A 179 -11.49 73.81 -34.89
C TYR A 179 -10.02 73.39 -34.89
N THR A 180 -9.38 73.54 -33.73
CA THR A 180 -8.05 73.02 -33.39
C THR A 180 -8.19 72.01 -32.25
N SER A 181 -7.48 70.89 -32.32
CA SER A 181 -7.49 69.88 -31.26
C SER A 181 -6.70 70.37 -30.05
N GLU A 182 -7.31 70.30 -28.86
CA GLU A 182 -6.67 70.51 -27.55
C GLU A 182 -6.02 69.23 -27.03
N GLY A 183 -6.44 68.06 -27.52
CA GLY A 183 -5.80 66.78 -27.20
C GLY A 183 -6.72 65.59 -27.35
N VAL A 184 -6.16 64.41 -27.12
CA VAL A 184 -6.81 63.11 -27.26
C VAL A 184 -6.58 62.29 -26.00
N SER A 185 -7.59 61.54 -25.57
CA SER A 185 -7.49 60.58 -24.46
C SER A 185 -8.32 59.32 -24.76
N THR A 186 -8.21 58.28 -23.94
CA THR A 186 -9.05 57.08 -24.04
C THR A 186 -9.59 56.72 -22.67
N ASP A 187 -10.91 56.75 -22.50
CA ASP A 187 -11.58 56.43 -21.25
C ASP A 187 -12.97 55.82 -21.51
N ASN A 188 -13.19 54.62 -20.96
CA ASN A 188 -14.46 53.86 -21.02
C ASN A 188 -15.07 53.62 -19.63
N SER A 189 -14.63 54.37 -18.62
CA SER A 189 -15.01 54.12 -17.23
C SER A 189 -16.49 54.39 -16.97
N ILE A 190 -17.10 55.26 -17.77
CA ILE A 190 -18.53 55.59 -17.70
C ILE A 190 -19.15 55.28 -19.06
N SER A 191 -20.10 54.34 -19.07
CA SER A 191 -20.73 53.83 -20.28
C SER A 191 -22.17 54.32 -20.47
N GLN A 192 -22.75 55.06 -19.52
CA GLN A 192 -24.12 55.56 -19.63
C GLN A 192 -24.22 57.05 -19.33
N SER A 193 -25.17 57.73 -19.98
CA SER A 193 -25.52 59.12 -19.72
C SER A 193 -27.03 59.22 -19.47
N SER A 194 -27.43 60.09 -18.55
CA SER A 194 -28.84 60.47 -18.36
C SER A 194 -29.07 61.97 -18.62
N PHE A 195 -28.07 62.81 -18.40
CA PHE A 195 -28.16 64.27 -18.51
C PHE A 195 -26.92 64.88 -19.19
N PHE A 196 -27.16 66.01 -19.86
CA PHE A 196 -26.17 67.00 -20.27
C PHE A 196 -26.44 68.28 -19.48
N GLY A 197 -25.45 69.12 -19.19
CA GLY A 197 -25.75 70.42 -18.59
C GLY A 197 -24.58 71.38 -18.44
N VAL A 198 -24.89 72.55 -17.91
CA VAL A 198 -23.92 73.63 -17.62
C VAL A 198 -23.90 73.94 -16.14
N LEU A 199 -22.72 74.25 -15.61
CA LEU A 199 -22.46 74.64 -14.23
C LEU A 199 -21.54 75.86 -14.22
N CYS A 200 -22.01 76.95 -13.64
CA CYS A 200 -21.26 78.19 -13.48
C CYS A 200 -20.79 78.31 -12.02
N THR A 201 -19.47 78.41 -11.83
CA THR A 201 -18.88 78.82 -10.55
C THR A 201 -18.45 80.28 -10.67
N TYR A 202 -18.94 81.15 -9.80
CA TYR A 202 -18.70 82.60 -9.91
C TYR A 202 -18.68 83.34 -8.57
N THR A 203 -18.18 84.57 -8.62
CA THR A 203 -18.23 85.56 -7.53
C THR A 203 -19.40 86.55 -7.74
N SER A 204 -19.73 87.33 -6.71
CA SER A 204 -20.85 88.27 -6.73
C SER A 204 -20.75 89.40 -7.76
N THR A 205 -19.59 89.56 -8.41
CA THR A 205 -19.35 90.53 -9.50
C THR A 205 -19.42 89.90 -10.90
N ARG A 206 -19.69 88.59 -11.00
CA ARG A 206 -19.75 87.81 -12.26
C ARG A 206 -21.07 87.06 -12.44
N PHE A 207 -22.07 87.37 -11.62
CA PHE A 207 -23.38 86.72 -11.56
C PHE A 207 -24.22 86.83 -12.86
N ASP A 208 -23.80 87.64 -13.82
CA ASP A 208 -24.47 87.87 -15.10
C ASP A 208 -23.54 87.70 -16.33
N LYS A 209 -22.35 87.10 -16.13
CA LYS A 209 -21.23 87.14 -17.09
C LYS A 209 -20.92 85.81 -17.80
N PHE A 210 -21.88 84.89 -17.84
CA PHE A 210 -21.73 83.58 -18.50
C PHE A 210 -22.80 83.42 -19.57
N TRP A 211 -22.39 83.07 -20.79
CA TRP A 211 -23.28 82.80 -21.90
C TRP A 211 -22.92 81.46 -22.53
N PHE A 212 -23.97 80.74 -22.90
CA PHE A 212 -23.89 79.49 -23.65
C PHE A 212 -24.92 79.54 -24.78
N ASP A 213 -24.58 78.95 -25.92
CA ASP A 213 -25.49 78.89 -27.05
C ASP A 213 -25.14 77.72 -27.97
N ASP A 214 -25.98 77.49 -28.98
CA ASP A 214 -25.77 76.54 -30.06
C ASP A 214 -25.34 75.15 -29.57
N PHE A 215 -26.03 74.62 -28.55
CA PHE A 215 -25.83 73.25 -28.12
C PHE A 215 -26.26 72.32 -29.25
N ASN A 216 -25.37 71.42 -29.65
CA ASN A 216 -25.63 70.37 -30.61
C ASN A 216 -24.98 69.08 -30.13
N VAL A 217 -25.81 68.16 -29.67
CA VAL A 217 -25.40 66.85 -29.13
C VAL A 217 -25.95 65.76 -30.03
N ILE A 218 -25.07 64.92 -30.56
CA ILE A 218 -25.42 63.79 -31.45
C ILE A 218 -24.70 62.55 -30.93
N GLY A 219 -25.37 61.41 -30.83
CA GLY A 219 -24.72 60.16 -30.46
C GLY A 219 -25.70 59.00 -30.30
N LEU A 220 -25.18 57.87 -29.81
CA LEU A 220 -25.94 56.66 -29.50
C LEU A 220 -25.89 56.37 -27.99
N VAL A 221 -26.90 55.66 -27.50
CA VAL A 221 -26.86 55.03 -26.16
C VAL A 221 -25.89 53.85 -26.20
N TYR A 222 -25.21 53.58 -25.10
CA TYR A 222 -24.39 52.37 -24.97
C TYR A 222 -25.24 51.11 -25.07
N GLN A 223 -24.73 50.13 -25.83
CA GLN A 223 -25.30 48.80 -25.94
C GLN A 223 -24.23 47.78 -25.59
N ASP A 224 -24.52 46.94 -24.60
CA ASP A 224 -23.72 45.76 -24.31
C ASP A 224 -24.00 44.69 -25.37
N THR A 225 -22.95 44.05 -25.85
CA THR A 225 -23.00 43.03 -26.91
C THR A 225 -22.30 41.72 -26.52
N LEU A 226 -21.74 41.65 -25.31
CA LEU A 226 -21.06 40.46 -24.83
C LEU A 226 -22.07 39.52 -24.18
N ALA A 227 -21.92 38.22 -24.41
CA ALA A 227 -22.77 37.21 -23.80
C ALA A 227 -22.14 36.70 -22.50
N PRO A 228 -22.95 36.22 -21.54
CA PRO A 228 -22.41 35.64 -20.31
C PRO A 228 -21.60 34.37 -20.59
N LYS A 229 -20.65 34.08 -19.70
CA LYS A 229 -19.73 32.96 -19.76
C LYS A 229 -19.67 32.24 -18.41
N LEU A 230 -19.67 30.91 -18.45
CA LEU A 230 -19.46 30.08 -17.27
C LEU A 230 -17.99 30.15 -16.82
N LEU A 231 -17.76 30.44 -15.54
CA LEU A 231 -16.43 30.58 -14.96
C LEU A 231 -16.04 29.38 -14.09
N ALA A 232 -16.98 28.85 -13.30
CA ALA A 232 -16.71 27.75 -12.38
C ALA A 232 -17.96 26.91 -12.10
N VAL A 233 -17.71 25.66 -11.69
CA VAL A 233 -18.69 24.73 -11.11
C VAL A 233 -18.16 24.31 -9.74
N ASN A 234 -18.88 24.64 -8.67
CA ASN A 234 -18.54 24.24 -7.32
C ASN A 234 -19.52 23.16 -6.83
N VAL A 235 -19.02 22.04 -6.32
CA VAL A 235 -19.87 20.96 -5.81
C VAL A 235 -20.16 21.19 -4.33
N VAL A 236 -21.44 21.31 -3.96
CA VAL A 236 -21.87 21.56 -2.58
C VAL A 236 -22.10 20.26 -1.83
N ASN A 237 -22.81 19.33 -2.46
CA ASN A 237 -23.15 18.02 -1.91
C ASN A 237 -23.53 17.05 -3.04
N ASN A 238 -24.07 15.88 -2.69
CA ASN A 238 -24.37 14.80 -3.63
C ASN A 238 -25.49 15.09 -4.63
N ASN A 239 -26.16 16.25 -4.61
CA ASN A 239 -27.12 16.60 -5.64
C ASN A 239 -27.19 18.10 -5.91
N THR A 240 -26.21 18.86 -5.43
CA THR A 240 -26.23 20.33 -5.50
C THR A 240 -24.88 20.84 -5.99
N ILE A 241 -24.91 21.70 -7.00
CA ILE A 241 -23.75 22.43 -7.51
C ILE A 241 -24.06 23.93 -7.58
N GLU A 242 -23.02 24.73 -7.66
CA GLU A 242 -23.07 26.18 -7.84
C GLU A 242 -22.32 26.57 -9.09
N LEU A 243 -22.91 27.44 -9.91
CA LEU A 243 -22.34 27.96 -11.14
C LEU A 243 -22.06 29.45 -11.00
N ASP A 244 -20.84 29.83 -11.40
CA ASP A 244 -20.40 31.23 -11.40
C ASP A 244 -20.30 31.76 -12.83
N PHE A 245 -20.91 32.92 -13.09
CA PHE A 245 -20.86 33.60 -14.39
C PHE A 245 -20.02 34.89 -14.32
N ASN A 246 -19.47 35.32 -15.45
CA ASN A 246 -18.67 36.55 -15.55
C ASN A 246 -19.46 37.86 -15.41
N GLU A 247 -20.79 37.81 -15.39
CA GLU A 247 -21.67 38.96 -15.36
C GLU A 247 -23.07 38.61 -14.83
N ASN A 248 -23.89 39.64 -14.63
CA ASN A 248 -25.27 39.46 -14.18
C ASN A 248 -26.15 38.91 -15.31
N ILE A 249 -26.77 37.76 -15.06
CA ILE A 249 -27.65 37.07 -16.01
C ILE A 249 -29.13 37.43 -15.81
N ASP A 250 -29.89 37.34 -16.90
CA ASP A 250 -31.34 37.51 -16.93
C ASP A 250 -32.03 36.37 -16.17
N THR A 251 -32.93 36.75 -15.27
CA THR A 251 -33.63 35.82 -14.37
C THR A 251 -34.52 34.82 -15.11
N THR A 252 -35.10 35.19 -16.26
CA THR A 252 -36.01 34.31 -17.00
C THR A 252 -35.23 33.20 -17.67
N SER A 253 -34.17 33.54 -18.40
CA SER A 253 -33.29 32.57 -19.07
C SER A 253 -32.54 31.68 -18.09
N ALA A 254 -32.07 32.24 -16.96
CA ALA A 254 -31.36 31.52 -15.90
C ALA A 254 -32.21 30.46 -15.19
N LYS A 255 -33.54 30.68 -15.09
CA LYS A 255 -34.44 29.75 -14.40
C LYS A 255 -35.05 28.68 -15.32
N LEU A 256 -34.70 28.67 -16.60
CA LEU A 256 -35.13 27.62 -17.53
C LEU A 256 -34.28 26.37 -17.33
N ILE A 257 -34.84 25.37 -16.66
CA ILE A 257 -34.19 24.08 -16.37
C ILE A 257 -33.63 23.38 -17.63
N SER A 258 -34.26 23.56 -18.80
CA SER A 258 -33.82 22.99 -20.08
C SER A 258 -32.48 23.54 -20.60
N ASN A 259 -31.96 24.61 -19.98
CA ASN A 259 -30.68 25.20 -20.34
C ASN A 259 -29.48 24.51 -19.70
N TYR A 260 -29.72 23.55 -18.80
CA TYR A 260 -28.70 22.87 -18.01
C TYR A 260 -28.89 21.37 -18.10
N THR A 261 -27.84 20.62 -18.40
CA THR A 261 -27.88 19.15 -18.37
C THR A 261 -26.58 18.60 -17.81
N VAL A 262 -26.67 17.74 -16.80
CA VAL A 262 -25.52 16.96 -16.32
C VAL A 262 -25.58 15.56 -16.95
N ASN A 263 -24.42 15.07 -17.38
CA ASN A 263 -24.27 13.77 -18.03
C ASN A 263 -24.51 12.58 -17.05
N LYS A 264 -24.21 11.35 -17.51
CA LYS A 264 -24.31 10.10 -16.71
C LYS A 264 -25.68 9.86 -16.06
N GLY A 265 -26.75 10.34 -16.70
CA GLY A 265 -28.12 10.12 -16.24
C GLY A 265 -28.60 11.04 -15.11
N ILE A 266 -27.81 12.04 -14.71
CA ILE A 266 -28.25 13.06 -13.73
C ILE A 266 -29.36 13.93 -14.34
N GLY A 267 -29.17 14.38 -15.58
CA GLY A 267 -30.17 15.13 -16.34
C GLY A 267 -30.26 16.61 -15.95
N ASN A 268 -31.45 17.19 -16.09
CA ASN A 268 -31.70 18.60 -15.79
C ASN A 268 -31.92 18.85 -14.28
N PRO A 269 -31.64 20.06 -13.76
CA PRO A 269 -31.88 20.37 -12.35
C PRO A 269 -33.37 20.38 -12.00
N ALA A 270 -33.70 19.97 -10.78
CA ALA A 270 -35.04 20.07 -10.20
C ALA A 270 -35.42 21.52 -9.84
N SER A 271 -34.44 22.30 -9.38
CA SER A 271 -34.62 23.70 -8.99
C SER A 271 -33.36 24.52 -9.22
N ILE A 272 -33.56 25.80 -9.49
CA ILE A 272 -32.51 26.79 -9.71
C ILE A 272 -32.82 28.03 -8.87
N SER A 273 -31.87 28.49 -8.06
CA SER A 273 -31.95 29.69 -7.25
C SER A 273 -30.69 30.53 -7.35
N PHE A 274 -30.80 31.84 -7.16
CA PHE A 274 -29.63 32.73 -7.07
C PHE A 274 -29.09 32.71 -5.63
N LEU A 275 -27.76 32.74 -5.47
CA LEU A 275 -27.08 32.71 -4.16
C LEU A 275 -26.78 34.11 -3.61
N ALA A 276 -26.17 34.98 -4.42
CA ALA A 276 -25.93 36.40 -4.17
C ALA A 276 -25.62 37.08 -5.50
N ASP A 277 -25.98 38.37 -5.64
CA ASP A 277 -26.05 39.09 -6.92
C ASP A 277 -26.72 38.27 -8.05
N SER A 278 -26.78 38.76 -9.29
CA SER A 278 -27.45 38.01 -10.38
C SER A 278 -26.44 37.24 -11.22
N SER A 279 -25.26 36.89 -10.69
CA SER A 279 -24.20 36.17 -11.43
C SER A 279 -23.93 34.74 -10.94
N MET A 280 -24.46 34.35 -9.78
CA MET A 280 -24.28 32.99 -9.21
C MET A 280 -25.60 32.21 -9.13
N LEU A 281 -25.58 30.96 -9.57
CA LEU A 281 -26.72 30.04 -9.50
C LEU A 281 -26.40 28.81 -8.65
N GLN A 282 -27.31 28.45 -7.75
CA GLN A 282 -27.35 27.14 -7.12
C GLN A 282 -28.39 26.27 -7.83
N MET A 283 -27.99 25.03 -8.13
CA MET A 283 -28.85 24.05 -8.78
C MET A 283 -28.92 22.79 -7.96
N THR A 284 -30.14 22.28 -7.79
CA THR A 284 -30.38 21.01 -7.10
C THR A 284 -30.95 20.00 -8.09
N PHE A 285 -30.45 18.78 -8.10
CA PHE A 285 -30.85 17.69 -8.99
C PHE A 285 -31.68 16.64 -8.26
N ILE A 286 -32.53 15.94 -9.01
CA ILE A 286 -33.32 14.80 -8.48
C ILE A 286 -32.41 13.60 -8.23
N ASN A 287 -31.54 13.30 -9.19
CA ASN A 287 -30.60 12.19 -9.11
C ASN A 287 -29.33 12.64 -8.40
N SER A 288 -28.84 11.82 -7.49
CA SER A 288 -27.61 12.09 -6.76
C SER A 288 -26.36 11.70 -7.57
N PHE A 289 -25.32 12.52 -7.45
CA PHE A 289 -23.96 12.21 -7.83
C PHE A 289 -23.43 11.05 -6.98
N LEU A 290 -22.81 10.08 -7.65
CA LEU A 290 -22.07 8.98 -7.03
C LEU A 290 -20.68 9.46 -6.57
N ASN A 291 -20.26 9.03 -5.38
CA ASN A 291 -18.97 9.40 -4.81
C ASN A 291 -17.80 8.92 -5.70
N GLY A 292 -16.80 9.77 -5.93
CA GLY A 292 -15.65 9.48 -6.79
C GLY A 292 -15.94 9.51 -8.29
N GLU A 293 -17.12 9.97 -8.69
CA GLU A 293 -17.47 10.12 -10.11
C GLU A 293 -17.29 11.55 -10.61
N GLU A 294 -16.68 11.64 -11.79
CA GLU A 294 -16.56 12.87 -12.56
C GLU A 294 -17.79 13.04 -13.48
N TYR A 295 -18.32 14.24 -13.50
CA TYR A 295 -19.49 14.64 -14.28
C TYR A 295 -19.14 15.82 -15.17
N GLU A 296 -19.93 16.00 -16.22
CA GLU A 296 -19.86 17.19 -17.08
C GLU A 296 -21.23 17.87 -17.04
N ILE A 297 -21.24 19.17 -16.79
CA ILE A 297 -22.43 20.02 -16.98
C ILE A 297 -22.35 20.75 -18.32
N GLU A 298 -23.44 20.70 -19.06
CA GLU A 298 -23.70 21.53 -20.24
C GLU A 298 -24.60 22.71 -19.87
N VAL A 299 -24.21 23.91 -20.27
CA VAL A 299 -24.94 25.16 -20.05
C VAL A 299 -25.13 25.90 -21.38
N GLN A 300 -26.34 26.38 -21.68
CA GLN A 300 -26.63 27.09 -22.93
C GLN A 300 -27.79 28.09 -22.81
N ASN A 301 -27.89 29.03 -23.75
CA ASN A 301 -29.03 29.96 -23.90
C ASN A 301 -29.32 30.87 -22.69
N ILE A 302 -28.37 30.99 -21.75
CA ILE A 302 -28.44 31.98 -20.67
C ILE A 302 -28.16 33.35 -21.26
N LYS A 303 -29.00 34.32 -20.91
CA LYS A 303 -28.87 35.70 -21.38
C LYS A 303 -28.34 36.59 -20.28
N ASP A 304 -27.63 37.64 -20.64
CA ASP A 304 -27.40 38.79 -19.76
C ASP A 304 -28.67 39.67 -19.66
N ARG A 305 -28.58 40.76 -18.90
CA ARG A 305 -29.67 41.76 -18.80
C ARG A 305 -29.87 42.61 -20.06
N SER A 306 -28.93 42.56 -21.00
CA SER A 306 -28.95 43.29 -22.27
C SER A 306 -29.53 42.46 -23.42
N GLY A 307 -29.82 41.18 -23.19
CA GLY A 307 -30.42 40.24 -24.13
C GLY A 307 -29.42 39.38 -24.90
N ASN A 308 -28.11 39.50 -24.64
CA ASN A 308 -27.06 38.72 -25.29
C ASN A 308 -27.08 37.28 -24.72
N SER A 309 -27.19 36.29 -25.60
CA SER A 309 -27.32 34.89 -25.22
C SER A 309 -25.99 34.15 -25.36
N MET A 310 -25.60 33.40 -24.34
CA MET A 310 -24.43 32.51 -24.42
C MET A 310 -24.68 31.35 -25.38
N LEU A 311 -23.60 30.90 -26.02
CA LEU A 311 -23.55 29.63 -26.73
C LEU A 311 -23.47 28.47 -25.72
N LYS A 312 -23.59 27.24 -26.23
CA LYS A 312 -23.34 26.05 -25.43
C LYS A 312 -21.90 26.05 -24.90
N ASP A 313 -21.75 25.83 -23.61
CA ASP A 313 -20.49 25.67 -22.89
C ASP A 313 -20.56 24.42 -22.00
N THR A 314 -19.42 23.78 -21.73
CA THR A 314 -19.36 22.61 -20.84
C THR A 314 -18.23 22.74 -19.82
N MET A 315 -18.43 22.15 -18.63
CA MET A 315 -17.42 22.13 -17.58
C MET A 315 -17.50 20.82 -16.78
N GLU A 316 -16.34 20.23 -16.51
CA GLU A 316 -16.21 19.01 -15.72
C GLU A 316 -16.16 19.33 -14.21
N PHE A 317 -16.70 18.43 -13.39
CA PHE A 317 -16.62 18.50 -11.94
C PHE A 317 -16.60 17.09 -11.31
N LEU A 318 -15.86 16.94 -10.22
CA LEU A 318 -15.78 15.70 -9.43
C LEU A 318 -16.64 15.82 -8.18
N TYR A 319 -17.54 14.85 -7.95
CA TYR A 319 -18.17 14.70 -6.64
C TYR A 319 -17.39 13.68 -5.81
N PHE A 320 -16.71 14.15 -4.76
CA PHE A 320 -15.95 13.31 -3.84
C PHE A 320 -16.16 13.72 -2.39
N ILE A 321 -16.48 12.74 -1.55
CA ILE A 321 -16.47 12.85 -0.09
C ILE A 321 -15.43 11.84 0.44
N PRO A 322 -14.41 12.32 1.17
CA PRO A 322 -13.42 11.43 1.78
C PRO A 322 -14.09 10.55 2.84
N GLN A 323 -13.74 9.27 2.82
CA GLN A 323 -14.21 8.29 3.79
C GLN A 323 -13.01 7.72 4.56
N ALA A 324 -13.18 7.54 5.87
CA ALA A 324 -12.14 6.93 6.69
C ALA A 324 -11.98 5.45 6.33
N ALA A 325 -10.74 5.08 6.02
CA ALA A 325 -10.35 3.70 5.80
C ALA A 325 -10.25 2.97 7.15
N VAL A 326 -10.61 1.70 7.15
CA VAL A 326 -10.34 0.76 8.26
C VAL A 326 -9.44 -0.36 7.76
N TYR A 327 -8.88 -1.13 8.69
CA TYR A 327 -8.07 -2.30 8.36
C TYR A 327 -8.80 -3.20 7.35
N ARG A 328 -8.09 -3.59 6.29
CA ARG A 328 -8.55 -4.41 5.14
C ARG A 328 -9.55 -3.75 4.19
N ASP A 329 -9.83 -2.45 4.29
CA ASP A 329 -10.60 -1.76 3.24
C ASP A 329 -9.85 -1.74 1.89
N ILE A 330 -8.53 -1.57 1.93
CA ILE A 330 -7.61 -1.75 0.81
C ILE A 330 -6.63 -2.85 1.21
N VAL A 331 -6.38 -3.82 0.34
CA VAL A 331 -5.51 -4.97 0.61
C VAL A 331 -4.37 -5.05 -0.39
N ILE A 332 -3.19 -5.52 0.03
CA ILE A 332 -2.09 -5.90 -0.84
C ILE A 332 -2.49 -7.19 -1.56
N ASN A 333 -2.77 -7.12 -2.85
CA ASN A 333 -3.46 -8.17 -3.60
C ASN A 333 -2.52 -9.08 -4.39
N GLU A 334 -1.43 -8.54 -4.93
CA GLU A 334 -0.47 -9.29 -5.75
C GLU A 334 0.94 -8.74 -5.54
N ILE A 335 1.94 -9.61 -5.48
CA ILE A 335 3.33 -9.29 -5.17
C ILE A 335 4.25 -9.93 -6.21
N MET A 336 4.98 -9.13 -6.99
CA MET A 336 6.10 -9.59 -7.83
C MET A 336 7.42 -9.26 -7.14
N ALA A 337 7.91 -10.18 -6.31
CA ALA A 337 9.16 -10.02 -5.57
C ALA A 337 10.40 -10.50 -6.36
N ASP A 338 10.24 -11.51 -7.22
CA ASP A 338 11.35 -12.03 -8.03
C ASP A 338 10.93 -12.13 -9.50
N PRO A 339 11.15 -11.08 -10.32
CA PRO A 339 10.72 -11.07 -11.71
C PRO A 339 11.57 -11.96 -12.64
N SER A 340 12.70 -12.49 -12.19
CA SER A 340 13.67 -13.22 -13.02
C SER A 340 13.87 -14.67 -12.57
N PRO A 341 13.79 -15.67 -13.47
CA PRO A 341 13.70 -15.55 -14.91
C PRO A 341 12.31 -15.14 -15.39
N GLN A 342 12.26 -14.23 -16.35
CA GLN A 342 11.02 -13.70 -16.89
C GLN A 342 10.14 -14.79 -17.52
N VAL A 343 8.85 -14.80 -17.19
CA VAL A 343 7.84 -15.69 -17.80
C VAL A 343 7.00 -14.93 -18.82
N GLY A 344 5.99 -14.16 -18.39
CA GLY A 344 5.13 -13.36 -19.26
C GLY A 344 4.97 -11.91 -18.82
N LEU A 345 5.27 -11.58 -17.57
CA LEU A 345 5.24 -10.22 -17.04
C LEU A 345 6.57 -9.47 -17.26
N PRO A 346 6.60 -8.13 -17.16
CA PRO A 346 7.83 -7.35 -17.26
C PRO A 346 8.89 -7.78 -16.23
N ASP A 347 10.18 -7.66 -16.58
CA ASP A 347 11.30 -7.91 -15.67
C ASP A 347 11.47 -6.75 -14.66
N ALA A 348 10.47 -6.57 -13.80
CA ALA A 348 10.41 -5.53 -12.79
C ALA A 348 9.49 -5.91 -11.64
N GLU A 349 9.87 -5.52 -10.42
CA GLU A 349 9.03 -5.66 -9.23
C GLU A 349 7.80 -4.75 -9.28
N PHE A 350 6.70 -5.23 -8.69
CA PHE A 350 5.50 -4.43 -8.45
C PHE A 350 4.73 -4.99 -7.26
N ILE A 351 3.89 -4.12 -6.67
CA ILE A 351 2.84 -4.50 -5.73
C ILE A 351 1.51 -4.06 -6.30
N GLU A 352 0.50 -4.91 -6.27
CA GLU A 352 -0.87 -4.49 -6.55
C GLU A 352 -1.63 -4.30 -5.24
N ILE A 353 -2.39 -3.22 -5.14
CA ILE A 353 -3.40 -3.03 -4.10
C ILE A 353 -4.82 -3.12 -4.69
N TYR A 354 -5.75 -3.66 -3.91
CA TYR A 354 -7.14 -3.83 -4.29
C TYR A 354 -8.06 -3.20 -3.25
N ASN A 355 -9.06 -2.42 -3.70
CA ASN A 355 -10.08 -1.90 -2.81
C ASN A 355 -11.17 -2.96 -2.56
N ALA A 356 -11.06 -3.65 -1.42
CA ALA A 356 -11.99 -4.69 -0.99
C ALA A 356 -13.29 -4.12 -0.37
N SER A 357 -13.33 -2.81 -0.11
CA SER A 357 -14.48 -2.14 0.48
C SER A 357 -15.48 -1.61 -0.56
N ASN A 358 -16.59 -1.03 -0.07
CA ASN A 358 -17.55 -0.26 -0.87
C ASN A 358 -17.32 1.26 -0.81
N LYS A 359 -16.16 1.69 -0.31
CA LYS A 359 -15.77 3.11 -0.14
C LYS A 359 -14.84 3.57 -1.26
N VAL A 360 -14.79 4.87 -1.49
CA VAL A 360 -13.80 5.50 -2.40
C VAL A 360 -12.73 6.18 -1.55
N PHE A 361 -11.47 5.96 -1.89
CA PHE A 361 -10.33 6.54 -1.18
C PHE A 361 -9.50 7.43 -2.08
N ASP A 362 -9.09 8.59 -1.57
CA ASP A 362 -7.96 9.33 -2.13
C ASP A 362 -6.70 8.87 -1.41
N LEU A 363 -5.75 8.31 -2.16
CA LEU A 363 -4.48 7.79 -1.63
C LEU A 363 -3.46 8.89 -1.34
N ASN A 364 -3.78 10.17 -1.58
CA ASN A 364 -2.88 11.27 -1.32
C ASN A 364 -2.35 11.23 0.13
N ASN A 365 -1.02 11.26 0.30
CA ASN A 365 -0.32 11.18 1.58
C ASN A 365 -0.43 9.84 2.35
N TRP A 366 -1.11 8.83 1.81
CA TRP A 366 -1.01 7.47 2.34
C TRP A 366 0.43 6.99 2.23
N THR A 367 0.84 6.05 3.07
CA THR A 367 2.22 5.57 3.11
C THR A 367 2.28 4.09 2.73
N PHE A 368 3.17 3.76 1.79
CA PHE A 368 3.59 2.39 1.50
C PHE A 368 5.04 2.21 1.95
N SER A 369 5.35 1.06 2.53
CA SER A 369 6.71 0.76 3.01
C SER A 369 7.01 -0.72 3.03
N ASP A 370 8.27 -1.07 2.82
CA ASP A 370 8.87 -2.34 3.21
C ASP A 370 9.66 -2.18 4.53
N ARG A 371 10.55 -3.13 4.86
CA ARG A 371 11.43 -3.03 6.03
C ARG A 371 12.47 -1.91 5.93
N SER A 372 12.86 -1.50 4.72
CA SER A 372 13.97 -0.59 4.48
C SER A 372 13.55 0.84 4.14
N THR A 373 12.44 0.99 3.42
CA THR A 373 12.02 2.20 2.71
C THR A 373 10.56 2.50 3.02
N SER A 374 10.26 3.78 3.21
CA SER A 374 8.89 4.26 3.40
C SER A 374 8.66 5.48 2.52
N LEU A 375 7.56 5.49 1.79
CA LEU A 375 7.22 6.53 0.83
C LEU A 375 5.75 6.92 0.94
N LYS A 376 5.44 8.18 0.59
CA LYS A 376 4.07 8.65 0.46
C LYS A 376 3.55 8.46 -0.96
N LEU A 377 2.32 7.97 -1.06
CA LEU A 377 1.55 7.86 -2.29
C LEU A 377 1.06 9.25 -2.74
N GLY A 378 0.92 9.41 -4.06
CA GLY A 378 0.30 10.59 -4.66
C GLY A 378 -1.23 10.51 -4.69
N THR A 379 -1.86 11.58 -5.18
CA THR A 379 -3.32 11.62 -5.38
C THR A 379 -3.75 10.55 -6.38
N TYR A 380 -4.62 9.65 -5.93
CA TYR A 380 -5.27 8.64 -6.76
C TYR A 380 -6.60 8.27 -6.13
N LEU A 381 -7.69 8.34 -6.89
CA LEU A 381 -9.01 7.91 -6.43
C LEU A 381 -9.21 6.41 -6.69
N LEU A 382 -9.05 5.60 -5.65
CA LEU A 382 -9.26 4.17 -5.72
C LEU A 382 -10.73 3.84 -5.42
N LYS A 383 -11.47 3.39 -6.44
CA LYS A 383 -12.91 3.07 -6.32
C LYS A 383 -13.13 1.65 -5.78
N PRO A 384 -14.34 1.32 -5.28
CA PRO A 384 -14.68 -0.05 -4.91
C PRO A 384 -14.38 -1.05 -6.02
N GLY A 385 -13.64 -2.12 -5.70
CA GLY A 385 -13.28 -3.16 -6.65
C GLY A 385 -12.17 -2.78 -7.64
N ASP A 386 -11.56 -1.60 -7.52
CA ASP A 386 -10.41 -1.23 -8.36
C ASP A 386 -9.13 -1.94 -7.90
N TYR A 387 -8.33 -2.34 -8.88
CA TYR A 387 -6.94 -2.77 -8.75
C TYR A 387 -6.01 -1.60 -9.12
N LEU A 388 -4.93 -1.40 -8.36
CA LEU A 388 -3.91 -0.40 -8.64
C LEU A 388 -2.51 -1.00 -8.50
N ILE A 389 -1.77 -0.98 -9.60
CA ILE A 389 -0.38 -1.43 -9.65
C ILE A 389 0.53 -0.30 -9.14
N LEU A 390 1.32 -0.59 -8.11
CA LEU A 390 2.38 0.25 -7.58
C LEU A 390 3.72 -0.29 -8.11
N CYS A 391 4.49 0.55 -8.79
CA CYS A 391 5.80 0.16 -9.32
C CYS A 391 6.78 1.34 -9.29
N SER A 392 8.05 1.09 -9.61
CA SER A 392 9.02 2.17 -9.81
C SER A 392 8.67 3.02 -11.04
N GLN A 393 9.10 4.29 -11.03
CA GLN A 393 8.89 5.21 -12.15
C GLN A 393 9.54 4.73 -13.46
N SER A 394 10.64 3.97 -13.39
CA SER A 394 11.25 3.37 -14.58
C SER A 394 10.41 2.25 -15.22
N SER A 395 9.50 1.64 -14.46
CA SER A 395 8.70 0.49 -14.89
C SER A 395 7.26 0.87 -15.27
N GLU A 396 6.86 2.13 -15.08
CA GLU A 396 5.50 2.62 -15.34
C GLU A 396 5.00 2.25 -16.75
N MET A 397 5.79 2.57 -17.78
CA MET A 397 5.42 2.31 -19.18
C MET A 397 5.20 0.82 -19.49
N ALA A 398 5.79 -0.08 -18.70
CA ALA A 398 5.57 -1.51 -18.85
C ALA A 398 4.24 -1.94 -18.22
N PHE A 399 3.90 -1.42 -17.03
CA PHE A 399 2.72 -1.84 -16.26
C PHE A 399 1.41 -1.16 -16.66
N VAL A 400 1.43 0.05 -17.23
CA VAL A 400 0.21 0.73 -17.71
C VAL A 400 -0.54 -0.04 -18.79
N THR A 401 0.12 -1.02 -19.45
CA THR A 401 -0.51 -1.90 -20.43
C THR A 401 -1.36 -3.01 -19.81
N TYR A 402 -1.17 -3.30 -18.53
CA TYR A 402 -1.89 -4.33 -17.77
C TYR A 402 -3.07 -3.75 -16.99
N GLY A 403 -2.92 -2.55 -16.44
CA GLY A 403 -3.99 -1.91 -15.66
C GLY A 403 -3.67 -0.51 -15.21
N LYS A 404 -4.49 0.00 -14.29
CA LYS A 404 -4.26 1.26 -13.59
C LYS A 404 -2.93 1.18 -12.82
N THR A 405 -2.05 2.15 -13.01
CA THR A 405 -0.72 2.16 -12.40
C THR A 405 -0.45 3.50 -11.71
N LEU A 406 0.15 3.44 -10.53
CA LEU A 406 0.69 4.58 -9.81
C LEU A 406 2.20 4.39 -9.65
N ALA A 407 2.97 5.14 -10.44
CA ALA A 407 4.42 5.12 -10.43
C ALA A 407 5.00 5.86 -9.21
N LEU A 408 5.91 5.21 -8.49
CA LEU A 408 6.50 5.72 -7.27
C LEU A 408 7.95 6.14 -7.50
N THR A 409 8.32 7.32 -6.98
CA THR A 409 9.67 7.90 -7.12
C THR A 409 10.74 7.14 -6.34
N SER A 410 10.34 6.35 -5.34
CA SER A 410 11.24 5.56 -4.50
C SER A 410 10.59 4.24 -4.09
N PHE A 411 10.10 3.48 -5.09
CA PHE A 411 9.58 2.13 -4.87
C PHE A 411 10.65 1.26 -4.17
N PRO A 412 10.31 0.52 -3.11
CA PRO A 412 11.27 -0.33 -2.39
C PRO A 412 11.76 -1.49 -3.25
N SER A 413 12.99 -1.97 -3.00
CA SER A 413 13.46 -3.23 -3.58
C SER A 413 12.94 -4.37 -2.73
N LEU A 414 12.08 -5.19 -3.30
CA LEU A 414 11.42 -6.29 -2.59
C LEU A 414 12.40 -7.45 -2.36
N GLY A 415 12.43 -8.02 -1.15
CA GLY A 415 13.27 -9.21 -0.90
C GLY A 415 12.73 -10.47 -1.59
N ASN A 416 13.53 -11.16 -2.41
CA ASN A 416 13.07 -12.39 -3.09
C ASN A 416 12.65 -13.50 -2.12
N SER A 417 13.35 -13.64 -0.99
CA SER A 417 13.10 -14.70 0.00
C SER A 417 12.05 -14.33 1.03
N ASP A 418 12.09 -13.10 1.55
CA ASP A 418 11.10 -12.57 2.47
C ASP A 418 11.15 -11.04 2.53
N ASP A 419 10.01 -10.42 2.86
CA ASP A 419 9.91 -9.00 3.20
C ASP A 419 8.62 -8.70 3.98
N ASP A 420 8.51 -7.50 4.57
CA ASP A 420 7.33 -7.05 5.32
C ASP A 420 6.78 -5.74 4.75
N LEU A 421 5.60 -5.81 4.14
CA LEU A 421 4.95 -4.73 3.41
C LEU A 421 3.84 -4.11 4.25
N LEU A 422 3.83 -2.78 4.37
CA LEU A 422 2.82 -2.04 5.14
C LEU A 422 2.17 -0.95 4.28
N LEU A 423 0.85 -0.86 4.38
CA LEU A 423 0.04 0.22 3.84
C LEU A 423 -0.65 0.97 4.99
N LYS A 424 -0.44 2.29 5.05
CA LYS A 424 -1.05 3.16 6.07
C LYS A 424 -1.78 4.32 5.42
N ASP A 425 -2.85 4.79 6.05
CA ASP A 425 -3.55 6.00 5.61
C ASP A 425 -2.74 7.27 5.90
N ASP A 426 -3.28 8.42 5.51
CA ASP A 426 -2.70 9.75 5.70
C ASP A 426 -2.57 10.17 7.19
N ASN A 427 -3.28 9.47 8.09
CA ASN A 427 -3.21 9.66 9.54
C ASN A 427 -2.26 8.64 10.22
N GLY A 428 -1.67 7.72 9.46
CA GLY A 428 -0.76 6.69 9.96
C GLY A 428 -1.46 5.44 10.53
N ASN A 429 -2.77 5.29 10.34
CA ASN A 429 -3.48 4.08 10.72
C ASN A 429 -3.10 2.94 9.76
N LEU A 430 -2.92 1.72 10.29
CA LEU A 430 -2.63 0.55 9.47
C LEU A 430 -3.86 0.14 8.66
N ILE A 431 -3.72 0.08 7.34
CA ILE A 431 -4.77 -0.35 6.43
C ILE A 431 -4.56 -1.80 6.00
N ASP A 432 -3.33 -2.19 5.64
CA ASP A 432 -2.98 -3.59 5.43
C ASP A 432 -1.49 -3.83 5.73
N GLN A 433 -1.15 -5.09 6.03
CA GLN A 433 0.23 -5.53 6.21
C GLN A 433 0.38 -6.93 5.64
N VAL A 434 1.47 -7.22 4.92
CA VAL A 434 1.79 -8.57 4.44
C VAL A 434 3.28 -8.82 4.65
N PHE A 435 3.60 -9.75 5.55
CA PHE A 435 4.90 -10.39 5.57
C PHE A 435 4.84 -11.61 4.66
N TYR A 436 5.65 -11.68 3.61
CA TYR A 436 5.70 -12.85 2.72
C TYR A 436 7.03 -13.58 2.83
N ASN A 437 7.03 -14.87 2.46
CA ASN A 437 8.23 -15.70 2.37
C ASN A 437 8.17 -16.60 1.11
N ASP A 438 9.32 -17.00 0.54
CA ASP A 438 9.40 -17.81 -0.69
C ASP A 438 8.72 -19.19 -0.55
N THR A 439 8.54 -19.70 0.67
CA THR A 439 7.75 -20.91 0.93
C THR A 439 6.27 -20.73 0.61
N TRP A 440 5.75 -19.50 0.59
CA TRP A 440 4.34 -19.20 0.30
C TRP A 440 3.95 -19.51 -1.15
N TYR A 441 4.92 -19.55 -2.08
CA TYR A 441 4.65 -19.97 -3.46
C TYR A 441 4.09 -21.40 -3.51
N ASN A 442 4.42 -22.23 -2.51
CA ASN A 442 4.03 -23.64 -2.41
C ASN A 442 4.33 -24.43 -3.71
N ASN A 443 5.43 -24.06 -4.37
CA ASN A 443 5.87 -24.64 -5.62
C ASN A 443 7.37 -24.39 -5.79
N SER A 444 8.16 -25.46 -5.90
CA SER A 444 9.62 -25.37 -5.96
C SER A 444 10.17 -24.74 -7.24
N VAL A 445 9.36 -24.64 -8.30
CA VAL A 445 9.77 -24.01 -9.57
C VAL A 445 9.37 -22.54 -9.60
N LYS A 446 8.16 -22.22 -9.16
CA LYS A 446 7.64 -20.84 -9.22
C LYS A 446 8.32 -19.89 -8.23
N LYS A 447 8.85 -20.43 -7.13
CA LYS A 447 9.62 -19.64 -6.16
C LYS A 447 10.97 -19.17 -6.69
N ASP A 448 11.47 -19.76 -7.79
CA ASP A 448 12.76 -19.40 -8.38
C ASP A 448 12.65 -18.23 -9.38
N GLY A 449 11.49 -17.56 -9.44
CA GLY A 449 11.27 -16.30 -10.16
C GLY A 449 10.27 -16.32 -11.32
N GLY A 450 9.84 -15.12 -11.74
CA GLY A 450 8.92 -14.86 -12.84
C GLY A 450 7.43 -15.06 -12.53
N TYR A 451 7.09 -15.39 -11.28
CA TYR A 451 5.72 -15.57 -10.80
C TYR A 451 5.41 -14.63 -9.64
N THR A 452 4.16 -14.21 -9.52
CA THR A 452 3.67 -13.44 -8.39
C THR A 452 3.13 -14.32 -7.26
N LEU A 453 3.19 -13.81 -6.03
CA LEU A 453 2.31 -14.25 -4.96
C LEU A 453 0.99 -13.49 -5.07
N GLU A 454 -0.09 -14.23 -5.24
CA GLU A 454 -1.45 -13.70 -5.35
C GLU A 454 -2.25 -14.00 -4.09
N GLN A 455 -3.00 -13.01 -3.61
CA GLN A 455 -3.97 -13.18 -2.54
C GLN A 455 -5.17 -14.01 -3.04
N ILE A 456 -5.57 -15.01 -2.26
CA ILE A 456 -6.67 -15.93 -2.58
C ILE A 456 -8.02 -15.26 -2.32
N ASN A 457 -8.23 -14.72 -1.11
CA ASN A 457 -9.47 -14.07 -0.72
C ASN A 457 -9.22 -12.64 -0.20
N PRO A 458 -9.46 -11.59 -1.00
CA PRO A 458 -9.30 -10.21 -0.55
C PRO A 458 -10.30 -9.79 0.53
N LEU A 459 -11.38 -10.55 0.74
CA LEU A 459 -12.40 -10.27 1.75
C LEU A 459 -12.14 -10.97 3.09
N LYS A 460 -11.06 -11.78 3.21
CA LYS A 460 -10.71 -12.43 4.48
C LYS A 460 -10.32 -11.35 5.51
N PRO A 461 -10.78 -11.42 6.78
CA PRO A 461 -10.49 -10.40 7.80
C PRO A 461 -9.00 -10.25 8.13
N CYS A 462 -8.20 -11.27 7.87
CA CYS A 462 -6.76 -11.25 8.08
C CYS A 462 -6.02 -11.71 6.83
N THR A 463 -4.76 -11.28 6.75
CA THR A 463 -3.76 -11.76 5.81
C THR A 463 -2.97 -12.93 6.39
N GLY A 464 -2.08 -13.55 5.62
CA GLY A 464 -1.19 -14.61 6.07
C GLY A 464 -0.93 -15.67 4.99
N GLN A 465 -0.03 -16.61 5.30
CA GLN A 465 0.43 -17.64 4.35
C GLN A 465 -0.73 -18.42 3.72
N ASN A 466 -1.77 -18.74 4.50
CA ASN A 466 -2.92 -19.51 4.03
C ASN A 466 -3.83 -18.74 3.06
N ASN A 467 -3.62 -17.42 2.90
CA ASN A 467 -4.37 -16.58 1.98
C ASN A 467 -3.53 -16.10 0.79
N PHE A 468 -2.31 -16.61 0.60
CA PHE A 468 -1.44 -16.30 -0.54
C PHE A 468 -0.87 -17.57 -1.14
N ARG A 469 -0.62 -17.55 -2.45
CA ARG A 469 0.12 -18.62 -3.14
C ARG A 469 0.63 -18.12 -4.49
N ALA A 470 1.49 -18.92 -5.12
CA ALA A 470 1.94 -18.61 -6.48
C ALA A 470 0.77 -18.50 -7.47
N SER A 471 0.82 -17.49 -8.35
CA SER A 471 -0.11 -17.34 -9.48
C SER A 471 -0.27 -18.64 -10.25
N LEU A 472 -1.49 -18.97 -10.66
CA LEU A 472 -1.84 -20.04 -11.58
C LEU A 472 -1.90 -19.57 -13.04
N ASP A 473 -1.77 -18.26 -13.31
CA ASP A 473 -1.81 -17.72 -14.66
C ASP A 473 -0.54 -18.12 -15.45
N PRO A 474 -0.69 -18.55 -16.72
CA PRO A 474 0.46 -18.85 -17.59
C PRO A 474 1.44 -17.69 -17.82
N SER A 475 1.04 -16.42 -17.68
CA SER A 475 1.98 -15.28 -17.77
C SER A 475 2.78 -15.03 -16.51
N GLY A 476 2.48 -15.73 -15.42
CA GLY A 476 3.17 -15.60 -14.13
C GLY A 476 2.47 -14.70 -13.12
N GLY A 477 1.39 -14.02 -13.49
CA GLY A 477 0.61 -13.15 -12.60
C GLY A 477 -0.52 -12.45 -13.35
N THR A 478 -1.33 -11.67 -12.63
CA THR A 478 -2.58 -11.06 -13.12
C THR A 478 -2.70 -9.54 -12.85
N PRO A 479 -1.63 -8.74 -13.00
CA PRO A 479 -1.67 -7.33 -12.64
C PRO A 479 -2.79 -6.58 -13.39
N GLY A 480 -3.51 -5.73 -12.66
CA GLY A 480 -4.65 -4.95 -13.11
C GLY A 480 -5.97 -5.72 -13.14
N THR A 481 -5.99 -7.01 -12.78
CA THR A 481 -7.16 -7.88 -12.92
C THR A 481 -7.33 -8.83 -11.72
N GLN A 482 -8.41 -9.62 -11.73
CA GLN A 482 -8.67 -10.58 -10.65
C GLN A 482 -7.62 -11.69 -10.62
N ASN A 483 -7.03 -11.92 -9.45
CA ASN A 483 -6.09 -13.01 -9.17
C ASN A 483 -6.57 -14.36 -9.68
N SER A 484 -5.67 -15.10 -10.32
CA SER A 484 -5.91 -16.44 -10.85
C SER A 484 -6.26 -17.49 -9.78
N VAL A 485 -5.89 -17.22 -8.52
CA VAL A 485 -6.18 -18.07 -7.35
C VAL A 485 -7.42 -17.64 -6.57
N TYR A 486 -8.17 -16.66 -7.07
CA TYR A 486 -9.30 -16.05 -6.35
C TYR A 486 -10.32 -17.08 -5.87
N ASN A 487 -10.60 -17.07 -4.57
CA ASN A 487 -11.61 -17.92 -3.95
C ASN A 487 -12.21 -17.26 -2.69
N THR A 488 -13.53 -17.16 -2.63
CA THR A 488 -14.29 -16.59 -1.49
C THR A 488 -15.03 -17.63 -0.65
N THR A 489 -14.77 -18.93 -0.85
CA THR A 489 -15.34 -19.97 0.01
C THR A 489 -14.99 -19.69 1.46
N PRO A 490 -15.98 -19.63 2.37
CA PRO A 490 -15.72 -19.40 3.79
C PRO A 490 -14.75 -20.43 4.33
N ASP A 491 -13.81 -19.96 5.15
CA ASP A 491 -12.97 -20.84 5.93
C ASP A 491 -13.81 -21.48 7.02
N ILE A 492 -13.78 -22.81 7.10
CA ILE A 492 -14.47 -23.59 8.12
C ILE A 492 -13.50 -24.49 8.90
N THR A 493 -12.20 -24.32 8.65
CA THR A 493 -11.17 -25.13 9.30
C THR A 493 -10.77 -24.43 10.60
N PRO A 494 -10.86 -25.10 11.76
CA PRO A 494 -10.36 -24.52 13.00
C PRO A 494 -8.83 -24.53 13.07
N PRO A 495 -8.24 -23.55 13.80
CA PRO A 495 -6.81 -23.54 14.03
C PRO A 495 -6.38 -24.75 14.85
N ARG A 496 -5.17 -25.24 14.62
CA ARG A 496 -4.59 -26.38 15.33
C ARG A 496 -3.22 -26.00 15.89
N LEU A 497 -3.06 -26.15 17.20
CA LEU A 497 -1.77 -26.20 17.88
C LEU A 497 -0.91 -27.33 17.28
N ILE A 498 0.20 -26.96 16.67
CA ILE A 498 1.21 -27.85 16.08
C ILE A 498 2.20 -28.28 17.17
N GLU A 499 2.81 -27.29 17.83
CA GLU A 499 3.98 -27.50 18.70
C GLU A 499 4.02 -26.45 19.82
N VAL A 500 4.73 -26.79 20.90
CA VAL A 500 5.13 -25.86 21.96
C VAL A 500 6.64 -25.88 22.09
N GLN A 501 7.28 -24.75 21.81
CA GLN A 501 8.70 -24.55 22.03
C GLN A 501 8.96 -23.94 23.40
N VAL A 502 9.91 -24.50 24.14
CA VAL A 502 10.36 -23.99 25.44
C VAL A 502 11.57 -23.09 25.22
N LEU A 503 11.40 -21.77 25.35
CA LEU A 503 12.50 -20.81 25.20
C LEU A 503 13.29 -20.62 26.49
N SER A 504 12.62 -20.76 27.63
CA SER A 504 13.24 -20.64 28.95
C SER A 504 12.44 -21.44 29.99
N GLU A 505 12.89 -21.44 31.24
CA GLU A 505 12.16 -22.02 32.38
C GLU A 505 10.76 -21.39 32.59
N THR A 506 10.43 -20.24 31.99
CA THR A 506 9.10 -19.61 32.13
C THR A 506 8.48 -19.16 30.81
N THR A 507 9.16 -19.32 29.68
CA THR A 507 8.69 -18.77 28.39
C THR A 507 8.46 -19.87 27.37
N LEU A 508 7.26 -19.88 26.80
CA LEU A 508 6.83 -20.81 25.76
C LEU A 508 6.44 -20.06 24.48
N ILE A 509 6.66 -20.69 23.33
CA ILE A 509 6.02 -20.32 22.07
C ILE A 509 5.10 -21.45 21.64
N LEU A 510 3.80 -21.17 21.52
CA LEU A 510 2.81 -22.07 20.93
C LEU A 510 2.71 -21.75 19.44
N MET A 511 2.78 -22.78 18.60
CA MET A 511 2.73 -22.64 17.13
C MET A 511 1.46 -23.24 16.57
N PHE A 512 0.80 -22.53 15.66
CA PHE A 512 -0.45 -22.94 15.04
C PHE A 512 -0.30 -23.04 13.52
N ASP A 513 -1.17 -23.82 12.87
CA ASP A 513 -1.16 -24.01 11.41
C ASP A 513 -1.85 -22.89 10.62
N GLU A 514 -2.36 -21.87 11.30
CA GLU A 514 -2.96 -20.71 10.67
C GLU A 514 -2.93 -19.44 11.53
N THR A 515 -3.19 -18.31 10.88
CA THR A 515 -3.29 -16.98 11.49
C THR A 515 -4.49 -16.90 12.43
N LEU A 516 -4.24 -16.46 13.66
CA LEU A 516 -5.20 -16.38 14.74
C LEU A 516 -5.89 -15.02 14.82
N ASP A 517 -7.12 -15.00 15.36
CA ASP A 517 -7.77 -13.78 15.78
C ASP A 517 -7.09 -13.20 17.03
N GLU A 518 -6.58 -11.97 16.93
CA GLU A 518 -5.80 -11.33 18.00
C GLU A 518 -6.60 -11.19 19.30
N ALA A 519 -7.90 -10.90 19.23
CA ALA A 519 -8.74 -10.75 20.42
C ALA A 519 -9.01 -12.09 21.12
N SER A 520 -9.10 -13.18 20.36
CA SER A 520 -9.26 -14.52 20.90
C SER A 520 -8.03 -14.98 21.69
N ILE A 521 -6.82 -14.54 21.33
CA ILE A 521 -5.58 -14.85 22.06
C ILE A 521 -5.70 -14.42 23.53
N ASP A 522 -6.26 -13.24 23.76
CA ASP A 522 -6.41 -12.66 25.09
C ASP A 522 -7.50 -13.34 25.94
N THR A 523 -8.50 -13.94 25.30
CA THR A 523 -9.66 -14.55 25.98
C THR A 523 -9.62 -16.07 26.04
N ALA A 524 -8.76 -16.71 25.25
CA ALA A 524 -8.54 -18.15 25.25
C ALA A 524 -8.08 -18.69 26.62
N SER A 525 -8.43 -19.95 26.89
CA SER A 525 -8.01 -20.68 28.08
C SER A 525 -6.88 -21.65 27.72
N TYR A 526 -5.82 -21.62 28.54
CA TYR A 526 -4.64 -22.46 28.41
C TYR A 526 -4.50 -23.25 29.71
N LEU A 527 -4.75 -24.55 29.64
CA LEU A 527 -4.73 -25.44 30.80
C LEU A 527 -3.48 -26.31 30.75
N PHE A 528 -2.65 -26.23 31.78
CA PHE A 528 -1.44 -27.02 31.91
C PHE A 528 -1.66 -28.22 32.84
N SER A 529 -1.16 -29.40 32.46
CA SER A 529 -1.33 -30.62 33.26
C SER A 529 -0.62 -30.58 34.62
N ASN A 530 0.39 -29.73 34.77
CA ASN A 530 1.08 -29.47 36.03
C ASN A 530 0.36 -28.40 36.89
N GLY A 531 -0.73 -27.81 36.41
CA GLY A 531 -1.50 -26.78 37.10
C GLY A 531 -0.88 -25.38 37.07
N ASP A 532 0.14 -25.13 36.25
CA ASP A 532 0.71 -23.79 36.08
C ASP A 532 -0.31 -22.82 35.46
N THR A 533 -0.07 -21.53 35.67
CA THR A 533 -0.90 -20.43 35.15
C THR A 533 -0.05 -19.47 34.32
N ILE A 534 -0.68 -18.60 33.55
CA ILE A 534 -0.01 -17.65 32.66
C ILE A 534 0.03 -16.26 33.31
N VAL A 535 1.20 -15.64 33.30
CA VAL A 535 1.42 -14.23 33.67
C VAL A 535 1.04 -13.31 32.52
N SER A 536 1.51 -13.63 31.31
CA SER A 536 1.21 -12.85 30.10
C SER A 536 1.16 -13.74 28.86
N ARG A 537 0.38 -13.29 27.89
CA ARG A 537 0.24 -13.91 26.56
C ARG A 537 0.28 -12.81 25.51
N SER A 538 0.85 -13.11 24.36
CA SER A 538 0.91 -12.16 23.25
C SER A 538 1.06 -12.91 21.93
N GLY A 539 0.24 -12.57 20.94
CA GLY A 539 0.42 -13.04 19.57
C GLY A 539 1.69 -12.45 18.94
N ILE A 540 2.46 -13.28 18.25
CA ILE A 540 3.68 -12.85 17.56
C ILE A 540 3.27 -12.28 16.19
N LYS A 541 3.43 -10.96 16.03
CA LYS A 541 3.16 -10.23 14.79
C LYS A 541 4.31 -10.36 13.78
N PRO A 542 4.03 -10.23 12.47
CA PRO A 542 2.74 -9.88 11.85
C PRO A 542 1.84 -11.07 11.52
N GLU A 543 2.36 -12.30 11.50
CA GLU A 543 1.60 -13.47 11.04
C GLU A 543 0.50 -13.93 11.99
N LEU A 544 0.64 -13.65 13.29
CA LEU A 544 -0.25 -14.10 14.36
C LEU A 544 -0.54 -15.62 14.33
N SER A 545 0.39 -16.42 13.80
CA SER A 545 0.39 -17.89 13.79
C SER A 545 1.01 -18.49 15.06
N ASN A 546 1.64 -17.64 15.89
CA ASN A 546 2.36 -18.06 17.09
C ASN A 546 1.95 -17.22 18.31
N ILE A 547 1.92 -17.83 19.49
CA ILE A 547 1.62 -17.15 20.77
C ILE A 547 2.80 -17.33 21.71
N SER A 548 3.34 -16.21 22.20
CA SER A 548 4.30 -16.19 23.31
C SER A 548 3.55 -16.22 24.64
N LEU A 549 3.87 -17.20 25.50
CA LEU A 549 3.32 -17.32 26.85
C LEU A 549 4.43 -17.20 27.89
N VAL A 550 4.15 -16.46 28.96
CA VAL A 550 4.98 -16.41 30.16
C VAL A 550 4.25 -17.09 31.31
N LEU A 551 4.84 -18.14 31.87
CA LEU A 551 4.31 -18.94 32.96
C LEU A 551 4.51 -18.27 34.32
N SER A 552 3.67 -18.64 35.29
CA SER A 552 3.71 -18.12 36.65
C SER A 552 4.75 -18.81 37.53
N SER A 553 5.05 -20.07 37.21
CA SER A 553 6.09 -20.85 37.86
C SER A 553 7.18 -21.27 36.87
N LYS A 554 8.32 -21.67 37.42
CA LYS A 554 9.42 -22.22 36.61
C LYS A 554 9.10 -23.67 36.27
N LEU A 555 9.34 -24.06 35.03
CA LEU A 555 9.30 -25.44 34.59
C LEU A 555 10.46 -26.22 35.22
N ASP A 556 10.14 -27.39 35.77
CA ASP A 556 11.15 -28.36 36.19
C ASP A 556 11.69 -29.10 34.95
N SER A 557 13.01 -29.28 34.88
CA SER A 557 13.64 -30.05 33.80
C SER A 557 13.23 -31.53 33.86
N GLY A 558 13.05 -32.16 32.69
CA GLY A 558 12.75 -33.59 32.56
C GLY A 558 11.28 -33.96 32.83
N GLN A 559 10.42 -33.00 33.18
CA GLN A 559 8.99 -33.26 33.39
C GLN A 559 8.19 -33.03 32.10
N ILE A 560 7.38 -34.02 31.72
CA ILE A 560 6.44 -33.90 30.59
C ILE A 560 5.20 -33.14 31.07
N VAL A 561 4.92 -32.00 30.42
CA VAL A 561 3.72 -31.20 30.65
C VAL A 561 2.87 -31.21 29.38
N TYR A 562 1.55 -31.22 29.55
CA TYR A 562 0.60 -31.03 28.46
C TYR A 562 -0.04 -29.66 28.60
N VAL A 563 -0.15 -28.93 27.49
CA VAL A 563 -1.02 -27.75 27.39
C VAL A 563 -2.28 -28.14 26.61
N SER A 564 -3.44 -27.66 27.03
CA SER A 564 -4.69 -27.72 26.28
C SER A 564 -5.20 -26.31 26.05
N VAL A 565 -5.49 -25.96 24.81
CA VAL A 565 -5.98 -24.63 24.43
C VAL A 565 -7.45 -24.72 24.04
N THR A 566 -8.28 -23.82 24.56
CA THR A 566 -9.72 -23.72 24.22
C THR A 566 -10.15 -22.26 24.08
N GLY A 567 -11.16 -21.98 23.25
CA GLY A 567 -11.68 -20.63 23.05
C GLY A 567 -10.82 -19.69 22.19
N LEU A 568 -9.68 -20.19 21.67
CA LEU A 568 -8.91 -19.51 20.63
C LEU A 568 -9.63 -19.62 19.28
N ALA A 569 -9.60 -18.60 18.45
CA ALA A 569 -10.22 -18.59 17.13
C ALA A 569 -9.21 -18.23 16.04
N ASP A 570 -9.46 -18.69 14.83
CA ASP A 570 -8.86 -18.08 13.63
C ASP A 570 -9.54 -16.73 13.33
N CYS A 571 -9.02 -16.03 12.34
CA CYS A 571 -9.59 -14.77 11.86
C CYS A 571 -10.97 -14.89 11.21
N SER A 572 -11.41 -16.10 10.86
CA SER A 572 -12.72 -16.37 10.27
C SER A 572 -13.77 -16.69 11.34
N GLY A 573 -13.35 -16.79 12.62
CA GLY A 573 -14.20 -17.11 13.77
C GLY A 573 -14.34 -18.61 14.06
N ASN A 574 -13.56 -19.47 13.39
CA ASN A 574 -13.50 -20.90 13.67
C ASN A 574 -12.74 -21.13 14.99
N LEU A 575 -13.46 -21.67 15.98
CA LEU A 575 -12.90 -21.94 17.29
C LEU A 575 -12.03 -23.20 17.27
N ILE A 576 -10.83 -23.11 17.85
CA ILE A 576 -9.94 -24.24 18.09
C ILE A 576 -10.73 -25.40 18.70
N GLY A 577 -10.55 -26.58 18.11
CA GLY A 577 -11.07 -27.82 18.67
C GLY A 577 -10.35 -28.18 19.97
N ASN A 578 -10.62 -29.38 20.50
CA ASN A 578 -9.81 -29.91 21.58
C ASN A 578 -8.41 -30.22 21.04
N ASN A 579 -7.44 -29.42 21.45
CA ASN A 579 -6.09 -29.58 21.01
C ASN A 579 -5.13 -29.52 22.20
N SER A 580 -4.34 -30.59 22.35
CA SER A 580 -3.38 -30.73 23.42
C SER A 580 -2.07 -31.28 22.88
N THR A 581 -0.97 -30.65 23.28
CA THR A 581 0.38 -31.06 22.91
C THR A 581 1.26 -31.17 24.14
N ARG A 582 2.23 -32.08 24.10
CA ARG A 582 3.22 -32.27 25.16
C ARG A 582 4.42 -31.37 24.94
N PHE A 583 5.03 -30.89 26.01
CA PHE A 583 6.30 -30.17 26.01
C PHE A 583 7.08 -30.47 27.29
N ALA A 584 8.36 -30.13 27.31
CA ALA A 584 9.20 -30.29 28.49
C ALA A 584 10.40 -29.34 28.41
N LEU A 585 10.89 -28.90 29.58
CA LEU A 585 12.21 -28.30 29.68
C LEU A 585 13.25 -29.44 29.66
N SER A 586 14.15 -29.44 28.68
CA SER A 586 15.15 -30.51 28.52
C SER A 586 16.21 -30.50 29.61
N GLU A 587 16.84 -31.66 29.82
CA GLU A 587 18.00 -31.85 30.68
C GLU A 587 19.30 -31.86 29.87
N LEU A 588 20.43 -31.65 30.56
CA LEU A 588 21.75 -31.79 29.96
C LEU A 588 22.06 -33.29 29.75
N ALA A 589 22.41 -33.63 28.51
CA ALA A 589 22.89 -34.97 28.18
C ALA A 589 24.28 -35.23 28.79
N GLU A 590 24.56 -36.49 29.06
CA GLU A 590 25.89 -37.02 29.37
C GLU A 590 26.32 -38.00 28.28
N ALA A 591 27.63 -38.30 28.22
CA ALA A 591 28.14 -39.28 27.27
C ALA A 591 27.46 -40.64 27.50
N GLY A 592 26.93 -41.21 26.42
CA GLY A 592 26.15 -42.44 26.46
C GLY A 592 24.70 -42.29 26.92
N ASP A 593 24.14 -41.11 27.19
CA ASP A 593 22.68 -40.96 27.39
C ASP A 593 21.92 -41.24 26.08
N ILE A 594 22.45 -40.70 24.99
CA ILE A 594 22.04 -41.03 23.62
C ILE A 594 23.16 -41.81 22.97
N VAL A 595 22.80 -42.89 22.29
CA VAL A 595 23.76 -43.80 21.68
C VAL A 595 23.47 -44.00 20.19
N ILE A 596 24.50 -44.20 19.39
CA ILE A 596 24.37 -44.64 17.99
C ILE A 596 23.78 -46.05 18.02
N ASN A 597 22.66 -46.24 17.32
CA ASN A 597 21.87 -47.47 17.40
C ASN A 597 21.86 -48.26 16.09
N GLU A 598 21.86 -47.58 14.94
CA GLU A 598 21.87 -48.22 13.63
C GLU A 598 22.61 -47.31 12.62
N VAL A 599 23.40 -47.89 11.73
CA VAL A 599 24.14 -47.14 10.69
C VAL A 599 24.00 -47.81 9.34
N LEU A 600 23.58 -47.03 8.34
CA LEU A 600 23.70 -47.36 6.92
C LEU A 600 24.81 -46.51 6.30
N PHE A 601 25.90 -47.16 5.89
CA PHE A 601 27.06 -46.51 5.24
C PHE A 601 27.32 -47.00 3.80
N ASN A 602 26.53 -47.96 3.31
CA ASN A 602 26.60 -48.48 1.94
C ASN A 602 25.18 -48.57 1.33
N PRO A 603 24.52 -47.43 1.03
CA PRO A 603 23.17 -47.41 0.48
C PRO A 603 23.13 -47.95 -0.96
N LYS A 604 21.97 -48.47 -1.38
CA LYS A 604 21.74 -48.84 -2.78
C LYS A 604 21.89 -47.61 -3.69
N THR A 605 22.16 -47.85 -4.98
CA THR A 605 22.32 -46.77 -5.97
C THR A 605 21.17 -45.76 -5.92
N GLY A 606 21.50 -44.47 -5.77
CA GLY A 606 20.52 -43.37 -5.66
C GLY A 606 19.98 -43.16 -4.24
N GLY A 607 20.46 -43.92 -3.26
CA GLY A 607 20.13 -43.78 -1.85
C GLY A 607 20.98 -42.77 -1.10
N SER A 608 20.73 -42.68 0.20
CA SER A 608 21.49 -41.87 1.15
C SER A 608 21.81 -42.68 2.40
N ASP A 609 22.98 -42.43 2.97
CA ASP A 609 23.36 -42.88 4.30
C ASP A 609 22.33 -42.43 5.34
N PHE A 610 22.26 -43.17 6.44
CA PHE A 610 21.55 -42.73 7.63
C PHE A 610 22.25 -43.20 8.90
N VAL A 611 22.03 -42.45 9.97
CA VAL A 611 22.42 -42.85 11.33
C VAL A 611 21.21 -42.72 12.23
N GLU A 612 20.93 -43.77 12.98
CA GLU A 612 19.94 -43.79 14.04
C GLU A 612 20.57 -43.58 15.42
N TYR A 613 19.87 -42.81 16.24
CA TYR A 613 20.19 -42.57 17.63
C TYR A 613 19.06 -43.04 18.53
N TYR A 614 19.43 -43.63 19.67
CA TYR A 614 18.50 -44.10 20.69
C TYR A 614 18.78 -43.38 22.02
N ASN A 615 17.76 -42.75 22.61
CA ASN A 615 17.86 -42.21 23.96
C ASN A 615 17.61 -43.32 24.97
N ARG A 616 18.69 -43.92 25.47
CA ARG A 616 18.60 -44.99 26.47
C ARG A 616 18.43 -44.47 27.89
N SER A 617 18.65 -43.17 28.13
CA SER A 617 18.49 -42.53 29.44
C SER A 617 17.01 -42.34 29.83
N GLU A 618 16.77 -41.88 31.06
CA GLU A 618 15.45 -41.41 31.51
C GLU A 618 15.28 -39.89 31.32
N LYS A 619 16.26 -39.22 30.70
CA LYS A 619 16.28 -37.77 30.49
C LYS A 619 15.55 -37.38 29.21
N ILE A 620 14.90 -36.22 29.21
CA ILE A 620 14.41 -35.58 27.98
C ILE A 620 15.52 -34.68 27.44
N ILE A 621 16.06 -35.00 26.27
CA ILE A 621 17.25 -34.33 25.74
C ILE A 621 16.89 -33.52 24.50
N SER A 622 17.33 -32.26 24.47
CA SER A 622 17.23 -31.42 23.27
C SER A 622 18.46 -31.60 22.38
N LEU A 623 18.24 -31.87 21.09
CA LEU A 623 19.27 -31.97 20.07
C LEU A 623 19.56 -30.63 19.36
N LYS A 624 19.07 -29.51 19.91
CA LYS A 624 19.33 -28.17 19.38
C LYS A 624 20.83 -27.89 19.30
N ASP A 625 21.28 -27.50 18.12
CA ASP A 625 22.67 -27.21 17.77
C ASP A 625 23.66 -28.38 17.97
N TRP A 626 23.18 -29.61 18.14
CA TRP A 626 24.03 -30.81 18.11
C TRP A 626 24.54 -31.06 16.70
N GLN A 627 25.60 -31.88 16.59
CA GLN A 627 26.31 -32.06 15.34
C GLN A 627 26.63 -33.52 15.04
N LEU A 628 26.52 -33.87 13.76
CA LEU A 628 27.13 -35.06 13.18
C LEU A 628 28.53 -34.72 12.71
N ALA A 629 29.46 -35.65 12.86
CA ALA A 629 30.81 -35.51 12.33
C ALA A 629 31.39 -36.87 11.92
N ASN A 630 32.52 -36.83 11.22
CA ASN A 630 33.36 -38.00 10.98
C ASN A 630 34.82 -37.68 11.38
N TYR A 631 35.70 -38.67 11.35
CA TYR A 631 37.13 -38.44 11.51
C TYR A 631 37.78 -38.22 10.15
N ALA A 632 38.40 -37.06 9.95
CA ALA A 632 39.17 -36.76 8.75
C ALA A 632 40.28 -35.76 9.08
N TYR A 633 41.38 -35.81 8.34
CA TYR A 633 42.52 -34.90 8.55
C TYR A 633 43.04 -34.91 10.00
N ASP A 634 43.21 -36.09 10.57
CA ASP A 634 43.66 -36.33 11.95
C ASP A 634 42.83 -35.61 13.04
N SER A 635 41.56 -35.29 12.76
CA SER A 635 40.66 -34.60 13.69
C SER A 635 39.18 -34.92 13.44
N ILE A 636 38.33 -34.59 14.42
CA ILE A 636 36.86 -34.65 14.24
C ILE A 636 36.45 -33.51 13.30
N SER A 637 36.04 -33.87 12.09
CA SER A 637 35.89 -33.01 10.92
C SER A 637 34.50 -33.16 10.28
N ASN A 638 34.24 -32.40 9.19
CA ASN A 638 33.02 -32.43 8.39
C ASN A 638 31.72 -32.33 9.22
N LYS A 639 31.72 -31.41 10.18
CA LYS A 639 30.61 -31.22 11.11
C LYS A 639 29.36 -30.74 10.39
N THR A 640 28.24 -31.41 10.60
CA THR A 640 26.91 -30.96 10.19
C THR A 640 26.08 -30.64 11.43
N SER A 641 25.62 -29.40 11.56
CA SER A 641 24.66 -29.02 12.60
C SER A 641 23.27 -29.55 12.28
N LEU A 642 22.56 -30.03 13.30
CA LEU A 642 21.26 -30.68 13.16
C LEU A 642 20.10 -29.69 13.18
N PHE A 643 19.66 -29.30 14.38
CA PHE A 643 18.45 -28.51 14.56
C PHE A 643 18.76 -27.11 15.05
N LYS A 644 18.13 -26.10 14.44
CA LYS A 644 18.16 -24.73 14.96
C LYS A 644 17.17 -24.50 16.09
N GLU A 645 16.07 -25.25 16.07
CA GLU A 645 15.08 -25.25 17.14
C GLU A 645 15.18 -26.49 18.04
N PRO A 646 14.62 -26.44 19.27
CA PRO A 646 14.64 -27.58 20.19
C PRO A 646 13.93 -28.81 19.62
N PHE A 647 14.70 -29.80 19.16
CA PHE A 647 14.19 -31.14 18.88
C PHE A 647 14.34 -32.00 20.14
N LEU A 648 13.23 -32.37 20.78
CA LEU A 648 13.24 -33.17 22.00
C LEU A 648 13.22 -34.67 21.68
N LEU A 649 14.28 -35.38 22.08
CA LEU A 649 14.33 -36.83 22.08
C LEU A 649 13.96 -37.35 23.47
N TYR A 650 12.77 -37.94 23.60
CA TYR A 650 12.25 -38.43 24.88
C TYR A 650 12.90 -39.77 25.28
N PRO A 651 12.78 -40.16 26.56
CA PRO A 651 13.28 -41.46 27.03
C PRO A 651 12.77 -42.62 26.18
N LYS A 652 13.69 -43.51 25.81
CA LYS A 652 13.45 -44.71 24.99
C LYS A 652 12.93 -44.44 23.57
N GLU A 653 13.02 -43.21 23.08
CA GLU A 653 12.69 -42.89 21.69
C GLU A 653 13.92 -43.00 20.77
N TYR A 654 13.64 -43.24 19.50
CA TYR A 654 14.60 -43.34 18.40
C TYR A 654 14.48 -42.12 17.49
N VAL A 655 15.59 -41.71 16.88
CA VAL A 655 15.60 -40.71 15.80
C VAL A 655 16.61 -41.11 14.73
N VAL A 656 16.16 -41.14 13.48
CA VAL A 656 16.98 -41.45 12.29
C VAL A 656 17.27 -40.17 11.54
N LEU A 657 18.53 -39.92 11.22
CA LEU A 657 18.99 -38.73 10.49
C LEU A 657 19.53 -39.15 9.11
N THR A 658 19.03 -38.53 8.05
CA THR A 658 19.41 -38.85 6.65
C THR A 658 19.24 -37.64 5.72
N LYS A 659 19.86 -37.63 4.54
CA LYS A 659 19.57 -36.60 3.50
C LYS A 659 18.31 -36.90 2.69
N SER A 660 17.76 -38.11 2.78
CA SER A 660 16.55 -38.47 2.01
C SER A 660 15.62 -39.36 2.82
N LYS A 661 14.67 -38.73 3.51
CA LYS A 661 13.62 -39.43 4.28
C LYS A 661 12.80 -40.36 3.38
N ASN A 662 12.45 -39.88 2.19
CA ASN A 662 11.65 -40.65 1.23
C ASN A 662 12.38 -41.91 0.75
N TYR A 663 13.70 -41.85 0.56
CA TYR A 663 14.49 -43.04 0.24
C TYR A 663 14.43 -44.07 1.37
N VAL A 664 14.70 -43.66 2.62
CA VAL A 664 14.71 -44.58 3.76
C VAL A 664 13.34 -45.24 3.95
N VAL A 665 12.25 -44.46 3.91
CA VAL A 665 10.88 -45.00 4.02
C VAL A 665 10.54 -45.93 2.86
N GLY A 666 11.02 -45.65 1.64
CA GLY A 666 10.81 -46.50 0.47
C GLY A 666 11.68 -47.77 0.46
N ALA A 667 12.89 -47.70 1.01
CA ALA A 667 13.86 -48.80 1.04
C ALA A 667 13.57 -49.80 2.18
N TYR A 668 13.04 -49.32 3.31
CA TYR A 668 12.76 -50.12 4.51
C TYR A 668 11.25 -50.04 4.85
N PRO A 669 10.43 -51.02 4.43
CA PRO A 669 8.96 -50.94 4.51
C PRO A 669 8.40 -50.80 5.93
N ASN A 670 9.11 -51.27 6.95
CA ASN A 670 8.68 -51.22 8.36
C ASN A 670 9.12 -49.94 9.10
N ALA A 671 9.86 -49.06 8.42
CA ALA A 671 10.41 -47.83 8.95
C ALA A 671 9.34 -46.94 9.63
N LYS A 672 9.71 -46.28 10.73
CA LYS A 672 8.83 -45.31 11.39
C LYS A 672 9.07 -43.91 10.85
N ALA A 673 8.25 -43.51 9.88
CA ALA A 673 8.38 -42.24 9.18
C ALA A 673 8.34 -41.02 10.12
N ASP A 674 7.65 -41.09 11.26
CA ASP A 674 7.60 -40.06 12.30
C ASP A 674 8.92 -39.94 13.10
N ARG A 675 9.79 -40.95 13.03
CA ARG A 675 11.12 -40.98 13.67
C ARG A 675 12.27 -40.66 12.72
N ILE A 676 12.00 -40.52 11.42
CA ILE A 676 12.99 -40.17 10.41
C ILE A 676 12.93 -38.67 10.12
N VAL A 677 14.08 -38.01 10.31
CA VAL A 677 14.29 -36.59 10.07
C VAL A 677 15.26 -36.42 8.90
N GLU A 678 14.85 -35.63 7.93
CA GLU A 678 15.72 -35.21 6.83
C GLU A 678 16.59 -34.03 7.27
N VAL A 679 17.91 -34.14 7.06
CA VAL A 679 18.89 -33.10 7.40
C VAL A 679 19.53 -32.53 6.13
N SER A 680 19.92 -31.25 6.18
CA SER A 680 20.44 -30.52 5.02
C SER A 680 21.76 -31.09 4.48
N SER A 681 22.58 -31.68 5.35
CA SER A 681 23.77 -32.41 4.97
C SER A 681 24.03 -33.59 5.91
N MET A 682 24.98 -34.45 5.53
CA MET A 682 25.53 -35.51 6.37
C MET A 682 27.05 -35.52 6.12
N PRO A 683 27.87 -35.87 7.12
CA PRO A 683 29.26 -36.23 6.89
C PRO A 683 29.35 -37.38 5.87
N SER A 684 30.48 -37.48 5.16
CA SER A 684 30.73 -38.63 4.28
C SER A 684 31.03 -39.87 5.11
N TYR A 685 30.24 -40.93 4.92
CA TYR A 685 30.50 -42.26 5.45
C TYR A 685 30.91 -43.14 4.26
N ASN A 686 32.16 -43.61 4.25
CA ASN A 686 32.66 -44.46 3.17
C ASN A 686 32.13 -45.88 3.29
N ASP A 687 31.99 -46.58 2.16
CA ASP A 687 31.48 -47.95 2.08
C ASP A 687 32.42 -49.00 2.71
N ASP A 688 33.73 -48.75 2.79
CA ASP A 688 34.71 -49.72 3.31
C ASP A 688 34.91 -49.63 4.83
N GLU A 689 35.22 -48.43 5.33
CA GLU A 689 35.42 -48.15 6.75
C GLU A 689 35.28 -46.65 7.05
N GLY A 690 34.91 -46.32 8.30
CA GLY A 690 34.77 -44.94 8.72
C GLY A 690 34.37 -44.78 10.18
N GLN A 691 34.09 -43.53 10.56
CA GLN A 691 33.68 -43.17 11.91
C GLN A 691 32.49 -42.22 11.90
N VAL A 692 31.51 -42.53 12.74
CA VAL A 692 30.36 -41.68 13.04
C VAL A 692 30.59 -41.03 14.40
N TYR A 693 30.60 -39.70 14.46
CA TYR A 693 30.67 -38.94 15.71
C TYR A 693 29.37 -38.19 15.95
N PHE A 694 28.88 -38.25 17.19
CA PHE A 694 27.75 -37.47 17.64
C PHE A 694 28.18 -36.51 18.74
N LEU A 695 28.06 -35.21 18.45
CA LEU A 695 28.56 -34.14 19.29
C LEU A 695 27.38 -33.32 19.84
N ASP A 696 27.46 -32.94 21.11
CA ASP A 696 26.54 -31.94 21.64
C ASP A 696 26.88 -30.52 21.15
N ASN A 697 26.04 -29.55 21.51
CA ASN A 697 26.20 -28.14 21.18
C ASN A 697 27.49 -27.49 21.71
N ASN A 698 28.24 -28.14 22.60
CA ASN A 698 29.54 -27.71 23.11
C ASN A 698 30.72 -28.47 22.48
N ASN A 699 30.49 -29.23 21.40
CA ASN A 699 31.46 -30.11 20.74
C ASN A 699 31.96 -31.28 21.61
N ARG A 700 31.26 -31.64 22.69
CA ARG A 700 31.61 -32.84 23.46
C ARG A 700 31.05 -34.07 22.75
N VAL A 701 31.86 -35.13 22.67
CA VAL A 701 31.45 -36.42 22.11
C VAL A 701 30.44 -37.07 23.06
N ILE A 702 29.23 -37.30 22.56
CA ILE A 702 28.16 -38.00 23.26
C ILE A 702 28.27 -39.51 22.99
N ASP A 703 28.50 -39.87 21.73
CA ASP A 703 28.83 -41.23 21.30
C ASP A 703 29.66 -41.20 20.01
N PHE A 704 30.39 -42.28 19.73
CA PHE A 704 31.08 -42.47 18.46
C PHE A 704 31.18 -43.95 18.09
N PHE A 705 31.10 -44.25 16.79
CA PHE A 705 31.15 -45.60 16.26
C PHE A 705 32.16 -45.69 15.11
N ASN A 706 33.10 -46.63 15.22
CA ASN A 706 34.04 -47.02 14.19
C ASN A 706 33.46 -48.24 13.49
N TYR A 707 33.14 -48.11 12.20
CA TYR A 707 32.58 -49.19 11.41
C TYR A 707 33.56 -49.63 10.32
N THR A 708 33.44 -50.88 9.92
CA THR A 708 34.12 -51.48 8.77
C THR A 708 33.15 -52.41 8.07
N ASP A 709 33.22 -52.54 6.75
CA ASP A 709 32.39 -53.46 5.95
C ASP A 709 32.52 -54.93 6.41
N ASP A 710 33.64 -55.29 7.04
CA ASP A 710 33.88 -56.61 7.65
C ASP A 710 33.02 -56.90 8.90
N MET A 711 32.33 -55.89 9.46
CA MET A 711 31.37 -56.10 10.54
C MET A 711 30.04 -56.68 10.03
N HIS A 712 29.80 -56.68 8.72
CA HIS A 712 28.65 -57.36 8.16
C HIS A 712 28.79 -58.88 8.25
N PHE A 713 27.65 -59.57 8.32
CA PHE A 713 27.63 -61.03 8.36
C PHE A 713 28.37 -61.59 7.11
N PRO A 714 29.47 -62.36 7.29
CA PRO A 714 30.37 -62.70 6.19
C PRO A 714 29.75 -63.49 5.03
N LEU A 715 28.59 -64.10 5.24
CA LEU A 715 27.88 -64.89 4.21
C LEU A 715 26.84 -64.09 3.41
N LEU A 716 26.69 -62.79 3.67
CA LEU A 716 25.85 -61.93 2.85
C LEU A 716 26.44 -61.83 1.43
N SER A 717 25.63 -62.16 0.42
CA SER A 717 26.05 -62.07 -0.99
C SER A 717 26.11 -60.64 -1.51
N ASN A 718 25.37 -59.73 -0.90
CA ASN A 718 25.37 -58.30 -1.18
C ASN A 718 25.15 -57.55 0.14
N LYS A 719 26.01 -56.57 0.41
CA LYS A 719 25.95 -55.71 1.60
C LYS A 719 25.29 -54.35 1.33
N GLU A 720 25.01 -54.02 0.06
CA GLU A 720 24.33 -52.78 -0.32
C GLU A 720 22.92 -52.70 0.28
N GLY A 721 22.66 -51.64 1.04
CA GLY A 721 21.40 -51.42 1.73
C GLY A 721 21.19 -52.31 2.95
N VAL A 722 22.25 -52.91 3.50
CA VAL A 722 22.23 -53.62 4.79
C VAL A 722 22.80 -52.71 5.86
N THR A 723 22.11 -52.58 6.98
CA THR A 723 22.55 -51.72 8.09
C THR A 723 23.34 -52.51 9.14
N LEU A 724 24.19 -51.81 9.89
CA LEU A 724 24.75 -52.33 11.14
C LEU A 724 23.88 -51.86 12.31
N GLU A 725 23.32 -52.81 13.02
CA GLU A 725 22.45 -52.63 14.18
C GLU A 725 23.21 -52.93 15.47
N ARG A 726 23.07 -52.04 16.45
CA ARG A 726 23.57 -52.26 17.80
C ARG A 726 22.80 -53.40 18.47
N VAL A 727 23.54 -54.32 19.09
CA VAL A 727 23.00 -55.49 19.79
C VAL A 727 22.52 -55.10 21.19
N ASP A 728 23.37 -54.50 22.04
CA ASP A 728 22.98 -54.02 23.37
C ASP A 728 23.34 -52.52 23.54
N PRO A 729 22.35 -51.65 23.79
CA PRO A 729 22.59 -50.23 24.03
C PRO A 729 23.35 -49.93 25.33
N ASN A 730 23.50 -50.89 26.23
CA ASN A 730 24.24 -50.73 27.50
C ASN A 730 25.70 -51.17 27.42
N ARG A 731 26.11 -51.85 26.33
CA ARG A 731 27.50 -52.20 26.04
C ARG A 731 28.22 -51.03 25.36
N GLY A 732 29.55 -51.03 25.39
CA GLY A 732 30.34 -49.99 24.72
C GLY A 732 30.07 -49.95 23.21
N THR A 733 30.01 -48.77 22.60
CA THR A 733 29.67 -48.63 21.17
C THR A 733 30.68 -49.34 20.27
N ASN A 734 31.97 -49.24 20.59
CA ASN A 734 33.04 -49.91 19.86
C ASN A 734 33.49 -51.23 20.51
N GLU A 735 32.67 -51.80 21.39
CA GLU A 735 32.93 -53.12 21.94
C GLU A 735 32.72 -54.18 20.86
N GLN A 736 33.67 -55.11 20.72
CA GLN A 736 33.64 -56.11 19.66
C GLN A 736 32.36 -56.96 19.74
N GLY A 737 31.69 -57.13 18.59
CA GLY A 737 30.44 -57.90 18.49
C GLY A 737 29.21 -57.19 19.07
N ASN A 738 29.27 -55.89 19.37
CA ASN A 738 28.10 -55.12 19.79
C ASN A 738 27.33 -54.49 18.61
N PHE A 739 27.81 -54.66 17.38
CA PHE A 739 27.08 -54.32 16.15
C PHE A 739 27.07 -55.55 15.24
N GLN A 740 25.96 -55.75 14.54
CA GLN A 740 25.73 -56.88 13.65
C GLN A 740 24.86 -56.44 12.46
N SER A 741 24.92 -57.18 11.35
CA SER A 741 24.00 -56.92 10.23
C SER A 741 22.54 -57.05 10.63
N ALA A 742 21.71 -56.12 10.17
CA ALA A 742 20.27 -56.24 10.24
C ALA A 742 19.77 -57.53 9.57
N SER A 743 18.68 -58.07 10.11
CA SER A 743 18.08 -59.29 9.59
C SER A 743 17.48 -59.11 8.18
N GLU A 744 17.56 -60.15 7.35
CA GLU A 744 16.89 -60.16 6.04
C GLU A 744 15.36 -60.06 6.20
N ARG A 745 14.82 -60.63 7.28
CA ARG A 745 13.39 -60.68 7.56
C ARG A 745 12.77 -59.30 7.80
N GLU A 746 13.51 -58.39 8.43
CA GLU A 746 13.11 -56.99 8.59
C GLU A 746 13.47 -56.12 7.37
N GLY A 747 13.98 -56.73 6.30
CA GLY A 747 14.35 -56.02 5.07
C GLY A 747 15.72 -55.36 5.15
N PHE A 748 16.62 -55.88 5.98
CA PHE A 748 18.00 -55.42 6.19
C PHE A 748 18.15 -54.04 6.86
N GLY A 749 17.15 -53.59 7.64
CA GLY A 749 17.28 -52.46 8.55
C GLY A 749 16.00 -52.18 9.35
N THR A 750 16.15 -51.49 10.48
CA THR A 750 15.05 -51.17 11.42
C THR A 750 14.88 -49.68 11.73
N PRO A 751 14.95 -48.76 10.75
CA PRO A 751 14.96 -47.33 11.02
C PRO A 751 13.66 -46.86 11.71
N GLY A 752 13.84 -46.32 12.91
CA GLY A 752 12.85 -45.71 13.77
C GLY A 752 12.22 -46.64 14.80
N TYR A 753 12.74 -47.86 14.98
CA TYR A 753 12.22 -48.83 15.96
C TYR A 753 13.30 -49.79 16.47
N LEU A 754 12.91 -50.74 17.33
CA LEU A 754 13.84 -51.67 17.97
C LEU A 754 14.60 -52.52 16.92
N ASN A 755 15.93 -52.53 17.03
CA ASN A 755 16.83 -53.34 16.21
C ASN A 755 16.43 -54.81 16.16
N SER A 756 16.53 -55.41 14.98
CA SER A 756 16.30 -56.84 14.75
C SER A 756 17.33 -57.72 15.46
N GLN A 757 18.55 -57.20 15.66
CA GLN A 757 19.62 -57.85 16.41
C GLN A 757 19.62 -57.50 17.91
N SER A 758 18.59 -56.82 18.41
CA SER A 758 18.58 -56.33 19.79
C SER A 758 18.58 -57.46 20.82
N PHE A 759 19.44 -57.32 21.83
CA PHE A 759 19.55 -58.21 22.96
C PHE A 759 19.65 -57.42 24.27
N THR A 760 18.72 -57.66 25.20
CA THR A 760 18.71 -57.02 26.51
C THR A 760 18.64 -58.06 27.64
N ASN A 761 19.81 -58.52 28.09
CA ASN A 761 20.28 -58.14 29.42
C ASN A 761 19.49 -58.49 30.70
N THR A 762 18.56 -59.46 30.79
CA THR A 762 17.76 -59.65 32.04
C THR A 762 18.40 -60.64 33.01
N SER A 763 19.39 -60.18 33.79
CA SER A 763 19.96 -60.85 34.99
C SER A 763 20.33 -62.33 34.86
N PHE A 764 21.63 -62.65 34.82
CA PHE A 764 22.09 -64.04 34.83
C PHE A 764 22.45 -64.54 36.23
N ASP A 765 22.19 -65.82 36.48
CA ASP A 765 22.56 -66.55 37.70
C ASP A 765 23.86 -67.34 37.45
N GLY A 766 24.95 -66.95 38.11
CA GLY A 766 26.28 -67.56 38.01
C GLY A 766 27.34 -66.73 37.30
N ASP A 767 28.61 -67.09 37.49
CA ASP A 767 29.77 -66.28 37.05
C ASP A 767 29.99 -66.29 35.52
N PHE A 768 29.44 -67.28 34.80
CA PHE A 768 29.48 -67.39 33.33
C PHE A 768 28.26 -68.14 32.75
N THR A 769 27.58 -67.55 31.77
CA THR A 769 26.37 -68.08 31.12
C THR A 769 26.40 -67.92 29.61
N VAL A 770 25.57 -68.71 28.91
CA VAL A 770 25.47 -68.75 27.45
C VAL A 770 24.01 -68.56 27.08
N ASP A 771 23.70 -67.56 26.26
CA ASP A 771 22.33 -67.25 25.86
C ASP A 771 22.27 -66.72 24.42
N PRO A 772 21.45 -67.32 23.54
CA PRO A 772 20.71 -68.55 23.75
C PRO A 772 21.62 -69.79 23.74
N GLU A 773 21.23 -70.86 24.44
CA GLU A 773 21.95 -72.15 24.35
C GLU A 773 21.86 -72.78 22.95
N LEU A 774 20.87 -72.35 22.14
CA LEU A 774 20.64 -72.75 20.76
C LEU A 774 20.55 -71.50 19.88
N PHE A 775 21.44 -71.38 18.91
CA PHE A 775 21.48 -70.24 17.99
C PHE A 775 21.60 -70.73 16.52
N SER A 776 21.04 -69.97 15.60
CA SER A 776 20.97 -70.26 14.17
C SER A 776 21.43 -69.04 13.37
N PRO A 777 22.71 -68.98 12.96
CA PRO A 777 23.26 -67.83 12.24
C PRO A 777 22.83 -67.89 10.77
N ASP A 778 21.55 -67.61 10.49
CA ASP A 778 20.99 -67.51 9.13
C ASP A 778 20.44 -66.11 8.80
N ASN A 779 20.70 -65.14 9.69
CA ASN A 779 20.38 -63.72 9.56
C ASN A 779 18.87 -63.47 9.43
N ASP A 780 18.05 -64.31 10.08
CA ASP A 780 16.58 -64.24 10.02
C ASP A 780 15.95 -63.42 11.16
N GLY A 781 16.80 -62.81 12.01
CA GLY A 781 16.44 -62.00 13.15
C GLY A 781 16.14 -62.81 14.40
N TYR A 782 16.27 -64.13 14.36
CA TYR A 782 15.99 -65.01 15.48
C TYR A 782 17.22 -65.83 15.88
N HIS A 783 17.81 -65.46 17.03
CA HIS A 783 18.96 -66.15 17.60
C HIS A 783 20.13 -66.30 16.61
N ASP A 784 20.42 -65.24 15.84
CA ASP A 784 21.49 -65.23 14.83
C ASP A 784 22.90 -65.27 15.45
N VAL A 785 23.01 -64.81 16.70
CA VAL A 785 24.24 -64.79 17.48
C VAL A 785 24.02 -65.47 18.82
N VAL A 786 25.11 -65.92 19.44
CA VAL A 786 25.12 -66.39 20.83
C VAL A 786 25.96 -65.45 21.69
N ASN A 787 25.44 -65.12 22.88
CA ASN A 787 26.08 -64.26 23.85
C ASN A 787 26.64 -65.08 25.03
N PHE A 788 27.85 -64.75 25.44
CA PHE A 788 28.58 -65.36 26.55
C PHE A 788 28.75 -64.31 27.64
N ASN A 789 27.90 -64.37 28.67
CA ASN A 789 27.82 -63.35 29.71
C ASN A 789 28.61 -63.79 30.93
N TYR A 790 29.39 -62.89 31.53
CA TYR A 790 30.15 -63.16 32.75
C TYR A 790 29.92 -62.09 33.81
N GLN A 791 30.08 -62.48 35.08
CA GLN A 791 30.06 -61.60 36.23
C GLN A 791 31.01 -62.11 37.31
N PHE A 792 31.97 -61.29 37.71
CA PHE A 792 32.97 -61.58 38.74
C PHE A 792 32.84 -60.62 39.92
N ASN A 793 33.25 -61.10 41.09
CA ASN A 793 33.19 -60.32 42.34
C ASN A 793 34.27 -59.22 42.45
N ALA A 794 35.23 -59.19 41.52
CA ALA A 794 36.28 -58.17 41.43
C ALA A 794 36.67 -57.91 39.96
N PRO A 795 37.09 -56.68 39.60
CA PRO A 795 37.68 -56.38 38.31
C PRO A 795 39.16 -56.82 38.23
N GLY A 796 39.76 -56.80 37.03
CA GLY A 796 41.20 -57.00 36.86
C GLY A 796 41.62 -58.43 36.50
N PHE A 797 40.68 -59.23 36.01
CA PHE A 797 40.94 -60.52 35.41
C PHE A 797 41.36 -60.37 33.95
N VAL A 798 42.22 -61.25 33.45
CA VAL A 798 42.56 -61.39 32.03
C VAL A 798 41.97 -62.70 31.54
N ALA A 799 41.38 -62.73 30.35
CA ALA A 799 40.71 -63.92 29.84
C ALA A 799 41.06 -64.33 28.41
N ASN A 800 40.89 -65.62 28.16
CA ASN A 800 40.85 -66.25 26.85
C ASN A 800 39.50 -66.97 26.70
N VAL A 801 38.81 -66.77 25.56
CA VAL A 801 37.60 -67.53 25.20
C VAL A 801 37.89 -68.25 23.90
N SER A 802 37.88 -69.57 23.95
CA SER A 802 38.05 -70.44 22.80
C SER A 802 36.83 -71.31 22.61
N ILE A 803 36.38 -71.45 21.37
CA ILE A 803 35.24 -72.27 20.98
C ILE A 803 35.77 -73.52 20.30
N PHE A 804 35.37 -74.68 20.81
CA PHE A 804 35.75 -75.99 20.29
C PHE A 804 34.55 -76.75 19.77
N ASP A 805 34.72 -77.60 18.76
CA ASP A 805 33.67 -78.56 18.40
C ASP A 805 33.64 -79.76 19.36
N ARG A 806 32.65 -80.64 19.20
CA ARG A 806 32.53 -81.89 19.98
C ARG A 806 33.73 -82.86 19.84
N GLN A 807 34.62 -82.66 18.86
CA GLN A 807 35.86 -83.42 18.67
C GLN A 807 37.06 -82.76 19.39
N GLY A 808 36.88 -81.59 20.00
CA GLY A 808 37.95 -80.82 20.66
C GLY A 808 38.83 -80.03 19.69
N ARG A 809 38.41 -79.84 18.43
CA ARG A 809 39.13 -78.99 17.46
C ARG A 809 38.78 -77.53 17.74
N LEU A 810 39.77 -76.64 17.72
CA LEU A 810 39.55 -75.20 17.86
C LEU A 810 38.79 -74.68 16.63
N ILE A 811 37.76 -73.89 16.86
CA ILE A 811 36.83 -73.37 15.85
C ILE A 811 36.93 -71.85 15.75
N LYS A 812 37.04 -71.18 16.91
CA LYS A 812 37.23 -69.74 17.01
C LYS A 812 38.00 -69.40 18.28
N GLU A 813 39.03 -68.57 18.18
CA GLU A 813 39.60 -67.86 19.31
C GLU A 813 38.87 -66.52 19.45
N LEU A 814 37.83 -66.47 20.30
CA LEU A 814 36.92 -65.33 20.36
C LEU A 814 37.57 -64.10 21.01
N ILE A 815 38.32 -64.32 22.09
CA ILE A 815 39.14 -63.31 22.76
C ILE A 815 40.42 -63.95 23.27
N LYS A 816 41.51 -63.17 23.25
CA LYS A 816 42.87 -63.61 23.61
C LYS A 816 43.57 -62.58 24.48
N ASN A 817 43.88 -62.96 25.72
CA ASN A 817 44.54 -62.15 26.75
C ASN A 817 43.86 -60.80 26.97
N GLU A 818 42.53 -60.78 27.02
CA GLU A 818 41.76 -59.56 27.18
C GLU A 818 41.54 -59.23 28.66
N LEU A 819 41.79 -57.98 29.05
CA LEU A 819 41.52 -57.49 30.41
C LEU A 819 40.01 -57.25 30.59
N LEU A 820 39.41 -57.95 31.55
CA LEU A 820 37.98 -57.94 31.80
C LEU A 820 37.57 -56.98 32.92
N GLY A 821 36.40 -56.37 32.75
CA GLY A 821 35.63 -55.76 33.84
C GLY A 821 35.05 -56.80 34.80
N SER A 822 34.35 -56.37 35.85
CA SER A 822 33.63 -57.27 36.78
C SER A 822 32.35 -57.87 36.18
N LYS A 823 31.93 -57.44 34.99
CA LYS A 823 30.86 -58.05 34.20
C LYS A 823 31.06 -57.70 32.72
N GLY A 824 30.52 -58.51 31.82
CA GLY A 824 30.55 -58.24 30.39
C GLY A 824 29.96 -59.37 29.56
N THR A 825 29.97 -59.20 28.24
CA THR A 825 29.38 -60.14 27.27
C THR A 825 30.28 -60.26 26.06
N PHE A 826 30.54 -61.48 25.61
CA PHE A 826 31.16 -61.76 24.30
C PHE A 826 30.12 -62.35 23.36
N THR A 827 30.19 -62.02 22.07
CA THR A 827 29.20 -62.48 21.09
C THR A 827 29.87 -63.31 20.01
N TRP A 828 29.27 -64.44 19.63
CA TRP A 828 29.71 -65.25 18.50
C TRP A 828 28.60 -65.42 17.47
N ASP A 829 28.96 -65.20 16.21
CA ASP A 829 28.13 -65.24 15.00
C ASP A 829 28.11 -66.61 14.30
N GLY A 830 28.73 -67.63 14.89
CA GLY A 830 28.84 -68.95 14.28
C GLY A 830 29.86 -69.04 13.13
N ILE A 831 30.67 -68.00 12.90
CA ILE A 831 31.73 -67.99 11.89
C ILE A 831 33.07 -68.40 12.54
N LYS A 832 33.88 -69.19 11.84
CA LYS A 832 35.22 -69.63 12.29
C LYS A 832 36.28 -68.55 12.06
N ASP A 833 37.48 -68.77 12.60
CA ASP A 833 38.64 -67.89 12.32
C ASP A 833 39.03 -67.83 10.83
N ASP A 834 38.67 -68.84 10.03
CA ASP A 834 38.90 -68.88 8.58
C ASP A 834 37.79 -68.19 7.74
N GLY A 835 36.83 -67.54 8.41
CA GLY A 835 35.70 -66.85 7.77
C GLY A 835 34.59 -67.78 7.28
N THR A 836 34.70 -69.11 7.45
CA THR A 836 33.65 -70.05 7.03
C THR A 836 32.64 -70.32 8.15
N LYS A 837 31.41 -70.70 7.76
CA LYS A 837 30.38 -71.11 8.73
C LYS A 837 30.82 -72.34 9.52
N ALA A 838 30.63 -72.32 10.83
CA ALA A 838 30.75 -73.49 11.67
C ALA A 838 29.65 -74.50 11.34
N ASN A 839 29.98 -75.81 11.40
CA ASN A 839 29.03 -76.86 11.05
C ASN A 839 27.92 -76.96 12.12
N ILE A 840 26.73 -77.42 11.74
CA ILE A 840 25.65 -77.69 12.70
C ILE A 840 26.16 -78.71 13.74
N GLY A 841 25.98 -78.39 15.03
CA GLY A 841 26.45 -79.25 16.11
C GLY A 841 26.60 -78.55 17.46
N ILE A 842 27.06 -79.32 18.45
CA ILE A 842 27.36 -78.84 19.79
C ILE A 842 28.78 -78.29 19.82
N TYR A 843 28.91 -77.09 20.35
CA TYR A 843 30.18 -76.39 20.58
C TYR A 843 30.43 -76.24 22.07
N ILE A 844 31.70 -76.35 22.46
CA ILE A 844 32.17 -76.19 23.84
C ILE A 844 32.90 -74.85 23.92
N ILE A 845 32.41 -73.99 24.80
CA ILE A 845 33.02 -72.71 25.13
C ILE A 845 33.95 -72.93 26.30
N PHE A 846 35.23 -72.66 26.07
CA PHE A 846 36.29 -72.73 27.06
C PHE A 846 36.71 -71.32 27.42
N PHE A 847 36.33 -70.90 28.62
CA PHE A 847 36.61 -69.56 29.14
C PHE A 847 37.61 -69.68 30.29
N GLU A 848 38.83 -69.24 30.03
CA GLU A 848 39.91 -69.23 31.01
C GLU A 848 40.12 -67.81 31.49
N VAL A 849 40.15 -67.62 32.80
CA VAL A 849 40.22 -66.30 33.43
C VAL A 849 41.30 -66.36 34.50
N PHE A 850 42.22 -65.39 34.52
CA PHE A 850 43.31 -65.35 35.49
C PHE A 850 43.59 -63.93 35.98
N ASN A 851 43.93 -63.78 37.26
CA ASN A 851 44.26 -62.47 37.84
C ASN A 851 45.78 -62.30 38.06
N ILE A 852 46.21 -61.09 38.43
CA ILE A 852 47.60 -60.76 38.75
C ILE A 852 48.15 -61.47 40.01
N SER A 853 47.26 -62.04 40.82
CA SER A 853 47.60 -62.83 42.01
C SER A 853 47.88 -64.30 41.68
N GLY A 854 47.65 -64.71 40.43
CA GLY A 854 47.88 -66.07 39.94
C GLY A 854 46.68 -67.01 40.13
N ASP A 855 45.52 -66.52 40.57
CA ASP A 855 44.30 -67.32 40.63
C ASP A 855 43.77 -67.52 39.20
N GLN A 856 43.45 -68.77 38.86
CA GLN A 856 42.89 -69.16 37.56
C GLN A 856 41.53 -69.83 37.77
N GLU A 857 40.52 -69.35 37.06
CA GLU A 857 39.19 -69.94 36.97
C GLU A 857 38.93 -70.39 35.53
N ILE A 858 38.28 -71.55 35.37
CA ILE A 858 37.97 -72.13 34.08
C ILE A 858 36.51 -72.49 34.03
N TYR A 859 35.79 -71.88 33.09
CA TYR A 859 34.40 -72.17 32.80
C TYR A 859 34.29 -72.96 31.50
N LYS A 860 33.48 -74.02 31.54
CA LYS A 860 33.13 -74.83 30.38
C LYS A 860 31.62 -74.83 30.22
N LYS A 861 31.14 -74.22 29.15
CA LYS A 861 29.73 -74.22 28.76
C LYS A 861 29.59 -74.77 27.35
N SER A 862 28.36 -75.02 26.94
CA SER A 862 28.08 -75.47 25.57
C SER A 862 26.96 -74.65 24.96
N CYS A 863 27.05 -74.42 23.65
CA CYS A 863 25.94 -73.97 22.82
C CYS A 863 25.73 -74.94 21.65
N VAL A 864 24.59 -74.84 21.01
CA VAL A 864 24.23 -75.61 19.83
C VAL A 864 24.05 -74.65 18.67
N LEU A 865 24.85 -74.85 17.62
CA LEU A 865 24.64 -74.19 16.33
C LEU A 865 23.64 -75.03 15.54
N ALA A 866 22.48 -74.47 15.26
CA ALA A 866 21.44 -75.06 14.43
C ALA A 866 21.45 -74.50 13.01
N GLY A 867 20.79 -75.20 12.09
CA GLY A 867 20.51 -74.70 10.75
C GLY A 867 19.04 -74.89 10.43
N LYS A 868 18.53 -74.09 9.49
CA LYS A 868 17.19 -74.23 8.92
C LYS A 868 17.01 -75.67 8.39
N ILE A 869 15.93 -76.33 8.82
CA ILE A 869 15.49 -77.61 8.23
C ILE A 869 14.77 -77.32 6.92
#